data_AF-A0AB35UHJ3-F1
#
_entry.id   AF-A0AB35UHJ3-F1
#
_cell.length_a   1.000
_cell.length_b   1.000
_cell.length_c   1.000
_cell.angle_alpha   90.00
_cell.angle_beta   90.00
_cell.angle_gamma   90.00
#
_symmetry.space_group_name_H-M   'P 1'
#
loop_
_entity.id
_entity.type
_entity.pdbx_description
1 polymer ?
#
loop_
_entity_poly.entity_id
_entity_poly.type
_entity_poly.pdbx_seq_one_letter_code
_entity_poly.pdbx_strand_id
1 'polypeptide(L)'
;MKSNKTKSVMTALVVATMVCTAAMPVKAAEAQWIKENGSWSYIKEDGSKAKGWIKDNGCWYAFDDNGAMRTGWIASNEHWYFMGESGVMQSNAWVEDNGARYFIKGTGVMARDYVKDGYELTSHGKAILLAETNSVVVTDPSAVEGQVIEGNLYVDVTTSKELELKGVTVKGKLVIIGDNQTAGKVTVADSKIEAISIQTRNAEVMLSGETAVKEIVIEETSAITPDKNFKGEVGKIEVQSTTKGEIKIEVPAQEVSIRTYASIDIQAPVEHLEVKKETQVKVNADVKNVVVTESAKDTKVEISKGNTVGTIVADAPVKIEGSGTVNKIEANVNGVQASKDTIIKKVEAGKNVTEKPSVNKPSSSVTGGTTTSISAEQTKFMAIFKDNLSKLTSTIMENGAVIDINSNSITADIKDDTMSLAPLGASILMSIMQTHQEYGNLSSVIIRDNQGKTSGELNSAYFDEATVLQLIKDLFNIDQIEDLGNITLMGISENVYSFDFKLSNGELVTYKLKFSAKLLDAAKASLQKKVEDGIKTLRYEELGLGTVHLDQQTINFKFKDAETKISDMKDTKIYLMIYNLLENGVDSFTFNDSGKTVIKMPLYKEQFLALLANYLGANNTDVAVSELLNTEINVILSYADEAGTKVHVKYDVVVTADSVESVDNESNNLNKEDLTFELDKADTTIDNVKNAELVEVIDKIRE
;
A
#
# COMPACT_ATOMS: atom_id res chain seq x y z
N MET A 1 43.62 -16.18 67.53
CA MET A 1 43.53 -16.35 66.06
C MET A 1 44.14 -15.13 65.38
N LYS A 2 45.15 -15.40 64.53
CA LYS A 2 45.85 -14.54 63.55
C LYS A 2 46.34 -13.14 63.98
N SER A 3 47.63 -13.14 64.35
CA SER A 3 48.53 -11.98 64.39
C SER A 3 49.19 -11.76 63.03
N ASN A 4 49.43 -10.49 62.72
CA ASN A 4 50.38 -9.97 61.73
C ASN A 4 51.72 -10.73 61.70
N LYS A 5 52.33 -10.81 60.50
CA LYS A 5 53.71 -10.36 60.25
C LYS A 5 54.09 -10.48 58.76
N THR A 6 54.55 -9.34 58.25
CA THR A 6 55.50 -9.15 57.15
C THR A 6 56.73 -10.06 57.28
N LYS A 7 57.25 -10.57 56.14
CA LYS A 7 58.68 -10.57 55.81
C LYS A 7 58.96 -11.03 54.37
N SER A 8 59.65 -10.14 53.67
CA SER A 8 60.48 -10.36 52.48
C SER A 8 61.50 -11.48 52.67
N VAL A 9 61.89 -12.16 51.57
CA VAL A 9 63.30 -12.41 51.16
C VAL A 9 63.35 -13.23 49.85
N MET A 10 64.10 -12.67 48.89
CA MET A 10 64.93 -13.28 47.83
C MET A 10 64.41 -14.49 47.05
N THR A 11 64.50 -14.42 45.72
CA THR A 11 65.72 -14.86 45.00
C THR A 11 65.71 -14.29 43.59
N ALA A 12 66.78 -13.60 43.23
CA ALA A 12 67.07 -13.20 41.86
C ALA A 12 67.94 -14.27 41.18
N LEU A 13 67.76 -14.37 39.87
CA LEU A 13 68.69 -14.85 38.83
C LEU A 13 68.53 -16.31 38.36
N VAL A 14 67.85 -16.48 37.21
CA VAL A 14 68.34 -17.33 36.12
C VAL A 14 68.10 -16.58 34.80
N VAL A 15 69.19 -16.37 34.07
CA VAL A 15 69.21 -15.84 32.71
C VAL A 15 68.82 -16.96 31.75
N ALA A 16 67.79 -16.75 30.93
CA ALA A 16 67.53 -17.55 29.74
C ALA A 16 66.97 -16.64 28.64
N THR A 17 67.79 -16.41 27.63
CA THR A 17 67.46 -15.71 26.38
C THR A 17 66.40 -16.46 25.60
N MET A 18 65.30 -15.80 25.24
CA MET A 18 64.46 -16.22 24.11
C MET A 18 63.69 -15.02 23.54
N VAL A 19 63.95 -14.72 22.28
CA VAL A 19 63.28 -13.67 21.50
C VAL A 19 61.82 -14.09 21.27
N CYS A 20 60.86 -13.27 21.71
CA CYS A 20 59.50 -13.19 21.16
C CYS A 20 58.87 -11.85 21.56
N THR A 21 58.28 -11.19 20.58
CA THR A 21 57.48 -9.97 20.66
C THR A 21 56.45 -10.02 21.79
N ALA A 22 56.45 -9.03 22.68
CA ALA A 22 55.33 -8.73 23.56
C ALA A 22 54.87 -7.30 23.29
N ALA A 23 53.84 -7.17 22.45
CA ALA A 23 52.96 -6.02 22.49
C ALA A 23 52.45 -5.89 23.94
N MET A 24 52.62 -4.71 24.54
CA MET A 24 51.99 -4.40 25.81
C MET A 24 50.48 -4.55 25.66
N PRO A 25 49.75 -5.07 26.67
CA PRO A 25 48.30 -5.05 26.62
C PRO A 25 47.85 -3.59 26.70
N VAL A 26 47.41 -3.01 25.58
CA VAL A 26 46.65 -1.77 25.60
C VAL A 26 45.37 -2.10 26.36
N LYS A 27 45.30 -1.65 27.61
CA LYS A 27 44.05 -1.63 28.37
C LYS A 27 43.07 -0.82 27.52
N ALA A 28 41.98 -1.44 27.05
CA ALA A 28 40.92 -0.71 26.35
C ALA A 28 40.51 0.47 27.24
N ALA A 29 40.66 1.70 26.74
CA ALA A 29 40.29 2.88 27.49
C ALA A 29 38.77 2.89 27.57
N GLU A 30 38.21 2.77 28.77
CA GLU A 30 36.78 2.95 28.98
C GLU A 30 36.43 4.42 28.71
N ALA A 31 35.33 4.65 27.99
CA ALA A 31 34.84 5.99 27.73
C ALA A 31 34.54 6.70 29.05
N GLN A 32 34.94 7.97 29.17
CA GLN A 32 34.90 8.67 30.46
C GLN A 32 34.72 10.17 30.32
N TRP A 33 34.03 10.74 31.31
CA TRP A 33 33.93 12.18 31.50
C TRP A 33 35.16 12.72 32.22
N ILE A 34 35.75 13.79 31.68
CA ILE A 34 36.87 14.50 32.28
C ILE A 34 36.52 15.99 32.43
N LYS A 35 37.01 16.62 33.50
CA LYS A 35 36.86 18.06 33.69
C LYS A 35 38.23 18.72 33.69
N GLU A 36 38.49 19.54 32.67
CA GLU A 36 39.76 20.25 32.47
C GLU A 36 39.48 21.76 32.39
N ASN A 37 40.22 22.57 33.15
CA ASN A 37 40.12 24.04 33.14
C ASN A 37 38.68 24.59 33.31
N GLY A 38 37.85 23.88 34.08
CA GLY A 38 36.46 24.28 34.34
C GLY A 38 35.44 23.80 33.30
N SER A 39 35.89 23.24 32.17
CA SER A 39 35.04 22.67 31.13
C SER A 39 35.00 21.14 31.21
N TRP A 40 33.83 20.57 30.95
CA TRP A 40 33.68 19.12 30.79
C TRP A 40 34.06 18.68 29.36
N SER A 41 34.66 17.50 29.24
CA SER A 41 34.92 16.81 27.98
C SER A 41 34.57 15.33 28.15
N TYR A 42 34.30 14.63 27.05
CA TYR A 42 34.10 13.18 27.04
C TYR A 42 35.19 12.52 26.20
N ILE A 43 35.91 11.57 26.77
CA ILE A 43 36.91 10.76 26.07
C ILE A 43 36.21 9.50 25.59
N LYS A 44 36.20 9.29 24.27
CA LYS A 44 35.66 8.08 23.64
C LYS A 44 36.60 6.89 23.87
N GLU A 45 36.12 5.68 23.56
CA GLU A 45 36.89 4.44 23.71
C GLU A 45 38.20 4.43 22.89
N ASP A 46 38.24 5.17 21.78
CA ASP A 46 39.43 5.36 20.95
C ASP A 46 40.46 6.34 21.55
N GLY A 47 40.21 6.88 22.75
CA GLY A 47 41.07 7.82 23.45
C GLY A 47 40.95 9.28 22.96
N SER A 48 40.14 9.56 21.94
CA SER A 48 39.94 10.91 21.43
C SER A 48 38.79 11.64 22.13
N LYS A 49 38.86 12.99 22.19
CA LYS A 49 37.78 13.84 22.71
C LYS A 49 36.56 13.77 21.78
N ALA A 50 35.38 13.64 22.38
CA ALA A 50 34.12 13.79 21.69
C ALA A 50 33.97 15.20 21.13
N LYS A 51 33.36 15.30 19.95
CA LYS A 51 32.95 16.54 19.30
C LYS A 51 31.52 16.34 18.78
N GLY A 52 30.73 17.41 18.71
CA GLY A 52 29.33 17.31 18.32
C GLY A 52 28.48 16.55 19.36
N TRP A 53 27.47 15.84 18.91
CA TRP A 53 26.50 15.17 19.78
C TRP A 53 26.99 13.79 20.25
N ILE A 54 26.84 13.50 21.55
CA ILE A 54 27.07 12.18 22.15
C ILE A 54 25.85 11.81 22.99
N LYS A 55 25.46 10.54 22.91
CA LYS A 55 24.50 9.94 23.82
C LYS A 55 25.25 9.12 24.86
N ASP A 56 25.19 9.54 26.13
CA ASP A 56 25.80 8.84 27.25
C ASP A 56 24.72 8.56 28.31
N ASN A 57 24.60 7.30 28.74
CA ASN A 57 23.61 6.86 29.73
C ASN A 57 22.17 7.34 29.45
N GLY A 58 21.76 7.33 28.17
CA GLY A 58 20.42 7.74 27.76
C GLY A 58 20.21 9.26 27.59
N CYS A 59 21.17 10.09 28.02
CA CYS A 59 21.13 11.54 27.90
C CYS A 59 21.96 12.01 26.69
N TRP A 60 21.47 13.03 26.00
CA TRP A 60 22.23 13.68 24.93
C TRP A 60 23.03 14.87 25.46
N TYR A 61 24.28 14.96 25.01
CA TYR A 61 25.23 16.02 25.30
C TYR A 61 25.80 16.53 23.98
N ALA A 62 26.22 17.79 23.97
CA ALA A 62 26.84 18.41 22.81
C ALA A 62 28.20 19.00 23.19
N PHE A 63 29.17 18.86 22.30
CA PHE A 63 30.54 19.35 22.48
C PHE A 63 30.95 20.22 21.30
N ASP A 64 31.74 21.26 21.55
CA ASP A 64 32.36 22.06 20.48
C ASP A 64 33.53 21.34 19.79
N ASP A 65 34.14 22.02 18.82
CA ASP A 65 35.26 21.49 18.04
C ASP A 65 36.53 21.25 18.87
N ASN A 66 36.63 21.83 20.07
CA ASN A 66 37.72 21.59 21.02
C ASN A 66 37.39 20.46 22.01
N GLY A 67 36.19 19.89 21.92
CA GLY A 67 35.66 18.86 22.81
C GLY A 67 35.20 19.40 24.16
N ALA A 68 34.90 20.69 24.27
CA ALA A 68 34.28 21.28 25.46
C ALA A 68 32.76 21.14 25.41
N MET A 69 32.17 20.63 26.50
CA MET A 69 30.73 20.43 26.66
C MET A 69 30.00 21.77 26.60
N ARG A 70 28.89 21.80 25.86
CA ARG A 70 28.06 22.97 25.64
C ARG A 70 26.85 22.97 26.56
N THR A 71 26.48 24.16 27.02
CA THR A 71 25.25 24.46 27.77
C THR A 71 24.47 25.56 27.06
N GLY A 72 23.19 25.74 27.39
CA GLY A 72 22.30 26.74 26.78
C GLY A 72 21.85 26.39 25.36
N TRP A 73 21.49 27.40 24.58
CA TRP A 73 21.00 27.25 23.21
C TRP A 73 22.09 26.74 22.25
N ILE A 74 21.74 25.73 21.46
CA ILE A 74 22.59 25.17 20.40
C ILE A 74 21.79 25.12 19.11
N ALA A 75 22.35 25.72 18.06
CA ALA A 75 21.88 25.51 16.69
C ALA A 75 22.62 24.31 16.09
N SER A 76 21.87 23.31 15.62
CA SER A 76 22.43 22.13 14.96
C SER A 76 21.45 21.66 13.87
N ASN A 77 21.95 21.46 12.64
CA ASN A 77 21.14 21.03 11.50
C ASN A 77 19.86 21.86 11.30
N GLU A 78 19.96 23.19 11.35
CA GLU A 78 18.82 24.12 11.18
C GLU A 78 17.74 24.03 12.29
N HIS A 79 17.98 23.22 13.32
CA HIS A 79 17.15 23.10 14.51
C HIS A 79 17.85 23.73 15.73
N TRP A 80 17.03 24.23 16.66
CA TRP A 80 17.49 24.72 17.95
C TRP A 80 17.25 23.69 19.03
N TYR A 81 18.22 23.52 19.91
CA TYR A 81 18.18 22.65 21.07
C TYR A 81 18.57 23.47 22.31
N PHE A 82 18.13 23.05 23.48
CA PHE A 82 18.55 23.68 24.73
C PHE A 82 19.21 22.65 25.64
N MET A 83 20.44 22.95 26.06
CA MET A 83 21.21 22.14 26.99
C MET A 83 21.11 22.75 28.39
N GLY A 84 20.72 21.96 29.38
CA GLY A 84 20.70 22.40 30.78
C GLY A 84 22.10 22.70 31.31
N GLU A 85 22.19 23.20 32.55
CA GLU A 85 23.47 23.53 33.19
C GLU A 85 24.41 22.31 33.34
N SER A 86 23.84 21.11 33.48
CA SER A 86 24.59 19.85 33.49
C SER A 86 25.07 19.40 32.11
N GLY A 87 24.73 20.13 31.04
CA GLY A 87 24.99 19.76 29.65
C GLY A 87 24.01 18.74 29.08
N VAL A 88 22.99 18.32 29.84
CA VAL A 88 21.94 17.41 29.36
C VAL A 88 20.95 18.17 28.47
N MET A 89 20.68 17.64 27.28
CA MET A 89 19.67 18.16 26.37
C MET A 89 18.29 18.11 27.02
N GLN A 90 17.59 19.23 27.04
CA GLN A 90 16.21 19.30 27.50
C GLN A 90 15.27 18.64 26.49
N SER A 91 14.16 18.07 26.99
CA SER A 91 13.09 17.50 26.16
C SER A 91 11.77 17.60 26.92
N ASN A 92 10.66 17.84 26.21
CA ASN A 92 9.34 18.08 26.79
C ASN A 92 9.34 19.14 27.92
N ALA A 93 10.05 20.24 27.73
CA ALA A 93 10.32 21.22 28.78
C ALA A 93 10.13 22.66 28.30
N TRP A 94 9.63 23.51 29.19
CA TRP A 94 9.60 24.95 29.02
C TRP A 94 10.96 25.56 29.39
N VAL A 95 11.45 26.48 28.55
CA VAL A 95 12.69 27.24 28.76
C VAL A 95 12.35 28.72 28.75
N GLU A 96 12.84 29.43 29.77
CA GLU A 96 12.78 30.89 29.83
C GLU A 96 14.15 31.48 29.50
N ASP A 97 14.19 32.38 28.53
CA ASP A 97 15.39 33.12 28.18
C ASP A 97 15.01 34.56 27.80
N ASN A 98 15.72 35.54 28.38
CA ASN A 98 15.53 36.97 28.14
C ASN A 98 14.06 37.45 28.19
N GLY A 99 13.26 36.90 29.11
CA GLY A 99 11.84 37.26 29.28
C GLY A 99 10.89 36.67 28.22
N ALA A 100 11.38 35.79 27.35
CA ALA A 100 10.56 34.99 26.46
C ALA A 100 10.51 33.53 26.93
N ARG A 101 9.41 32.84 26.61
CA ARG A 101 9.22 31.41 26.85
C ARG A 101 9.31 30.63 25.55
N TYR A 102 9.95 29.47 25.62
CA TYR A 102 10.14 28.54 24.53
C TYR A 102 9.77 27.14 25.01
N PHE A 103 9.29 26.28 24.11
CA PHE A 103 9.04 24.88 24.43
C PHE A 103 10.01 23.98 23.66
N ILE A 104 10.63 23.04 24.35
CA ILE A 104 11.48 22.01 23.76
C ILE A 104 10.65 20.74 23.60
N LYS A 105 10.47 20.27 22.35
CA LYS A 105 9.71 19.06 22.02
C LYS A 105 10.38 17.82 22.62
N GLY A 106 9.67 16.68 22.64
CA GLY A 106 10.22 15.41 23.11
C GLY A 106 11.46 14.94 22.33
N THR A 107 11.62 15.41 21.09
CA THR A 107 12.80 15.15 20.24
C THR A 107 14.01 16.02 20.60
N GLY A 108 13.86 16.98 21.52
CA GLY A 108 14.89 17.97 21.88
C GLY A 108 14.91 19.22 21.00
N VAL A 109 14.16 19.21 19.89
CA VAL A 109 14.03 20.37 18.99
C VAL A 109 13.10 21.42 19.61
N MET A 110 13.48 22.67 19.55
CA MET A 110 12.63 23.82 19.91
C MET A 110 11.39 23.83 19.02
N ALA A 111 10.22 23.84 19.66
CA ALA A 111 8.95 23.94 18.98
C ALA A 111 8.84 25.27 18.22
N ARG A 112 8.36 25.21 16.99
CA ARG A 112 8.03 26.35 16.12
C ARG A 112 6.72 26.03 15.44
N ASP A 113 5.89 27.06 15.23
CA ASP A 113 4.54 26.90 14.68
C ASP A 113 3.82 25.72 15.36
N TYR A 114 3.76 25.73 16.69
CA TYR A 114 3.29 24.61 17.53
C TYR A 114 2.32 25.14 18.59
N VAL A 115 1.51 24.27 19.21
CA VAL A 115 0.67 24.65 20.35
C VAL A 115 0.95 23.77 21.55
N LYS A 116 1.05 24.40 22.73
CA LYS A 116 1.26 23.69 23.98
C LYS A 116 0.67 24.48 25.14
N ASP A 117 -0.12 23.80 25.97
CA ASP A 117 -0.63 24.31 27.25
C ASP A 117 -1.30 25.71 27.14
N GLY A 118 -2.05 25.96 26.07
CA GLY A 118 -2.74 27.24 25.82
C GLY A 118 -1.88 28.34 25.18
N TYR A 119 -0.65 28.01 24.78
CA TYR A 119 0.25 28.92 24.06
C TYR A 119 0.46 28.47 22.62
N GLU A 120 0.55 29.44 21.72
CA GLU A 120 1.09 29.25 20.37
C GLU A 120 2.58 29.61 20.38
N LEU A 121 3.40 28.68 19.89
CA LEU A 121 4.82 28.87 19.66
C LEU A 121 4.97 29.39 18.23
N THR A 122 5.42 30.63 18.10
CA THR A 122 5.59 31.30 16.80
C THR A 122 6.64 30.59 15.93
N SER A 123 6.82 31.05 14.69
CA SER A 123 7.88 30.60 13.79
C SER A 123 9.31 30.80 14.33
N HIS A 124 9.47 31.63 15.37
CA HIS A 124 10.74 31.83 16.08
C HIS A 124 10.79 31.11 17.44
N GLY A 125 9.78 30.27 17.74
CA GLY A 125 9.66 29.46 18.95
C GLY A 125 9.23 30.23 20.20
N LYS A 126 9.03 31.55 20.12
CA LYS A 126 8.50 32.34 21.24
C LYS A 126 7.04 32.01 21.47
N ALA A 127 6.67 31.77 22.73
CA ALA A 127 5.30 31.56 23.17
C ALA A 127 4.51 32.88 23.26
N ILE A 128 3.30 32.85 22.72
CA ILE A 128 2.24 33.87 22.88
C ILE A 128 0.95 33.17 23.29
N LEU A 129 0.03 33.87 23.95
CA LEU A 129 -1.25 33.27 24.35
C LEU A 129 -2.05 32.91 23.09
N LEU A 130 -2.51 31.66 23.00
CA LEU A 130 -3.30 31.20 21.85
C LEU A 130 -4.58 32.04 21.66
N ALA A 131 -5.19 32.50 22.77
CA ALA A 131 -6.37 33.37 22.74
C ALA A 131 -6.13 34.77 22.14
N GLU A 132 -4.87 35.16 21.96
CA GLU A 132 -4.48 36.42 21.30
C GLU A 132 -4.18 36.24 19.81
N THR A 133 -4.32 35.01 19.29
CA THR A 133 -4.07 34.69 17.88
C THR A 133 -5.37 34.35 17.14
N ASN A 134 -5.30 34.34 15.81
CA ASN A 134 -6.42 33.88 14.96
C ASN A 134 -6.33 32.37 14.66
N SER A 135 -5.53 31.64 15.43
CA SER A 135 -5.30 30.21 15.21
C SER A 135 -6.37 29.37 15.89
N VAL A 136 -6.63 28.20 15.33
CA VAL A 136 -7.65 27.26 15.81
C VAL A 136 -6.98 25.94 16.14
N VAL A 137 -7.37 25.31 17.25
CA VAL A 137 -6.93 23.95 17.61
C VAL A 137 -8.14 23.04 17.55
N VAL A 138 -8.05 21.99 16.74
CA VAL A 138 -9.09 20.97 16.57
C VAL A 138 -8.67 19.72 17.34
N THR A 139 -9.44 19.41 18.38
CA THR A 139 -9.28 18.22 19.24
C THR A 139 -10.53 17.35 19.26
N ASP A 140 -11.60 17.76 18.56
CA ASP A 140 -12.86 17.04 18.42
C ASP A 140 -13.02 16.58 16.95
N PRO A 141 -13.41 15.31 16.69
CA PRO A 141 -13.45 14.71 15.35
C PRO A 141 -14.58 15.22 14.43
N SER A 142 -15.38 16.21 14.84
CA SER A 142 -16.38 16.81 13.96
C SER A 142 -15.69 17.49 12.76
N ALA A 143 -16.00 16.99 11.54
CA ALA A 143 -15.40 17.47 10.30
C ALA A 143 -15.48 19.01 10.20
N VAL A 144 -14.35 19.66 9.98
CA VAL A 144 -14.34 21.11 9.74
C VAL A 144 -14.69 21.31 8.27
N GLU A 145 -15.87 21.85 7.99
CA GLU A 145 -16.38 22.03 6.63
C GLU A 145 -16.58 23.51 6.26
N GLY A 146 -16.08 23.92 5.09
CA GLY A 146 -16.39 25.21 4.46
C GLY A 146 -15.86 26.47 5.15
N GLN A 147 -14.99 26.33 6.15
CA GLN A 147 -14.48 27.46 6.93
C GLN A 147 -13.24 28.11 6.31
N VAL A 148 -13.07 29.42 6.57
CA VAL A 148 -11.82 30.15 6.32
C VAL A 148 -11.12 30.37 7.65
N ILE A 149 -9.92 29.82 7.81
CA ILE A 149 -9.06 29.99 8.98
C ILE A 149 -8.00 31.04 8.65
N GLU A 150 -8.07 32.20 9.32
CA GLU A 150 -7.14 33.31 9.10
C GLU A 150 -5.75 33.04 9.70
N GLY A 151 -5.67 32.32 10.83
CA GLY A 151 -4.41 31.92 11.47
C GLY A 151 -3.97 30.50 11.11
N ASN A 152 -3.22 29.86 12.01
CA ASN A 152 -2.83 28.46 11.89
C ASN A 152 -3.97 27.54 12.32
N LEU A 153 -4.10 26.39 11.67
CA LEU A 153 -5.01 25.31 12.07
C LEU A 153 -4.18 24.17 12.66
N TYR A 154 -4.32 23.91 13.95
CA TYR A 154 -3.62 22.83 14.64
C TYR A 154 -4.53 21.61 14.77
N VAL A 155 -4.04 20.45 14.36
CA VAL A 155 -4.72 19.15 14.51
C VAL A 155 -3.86 18.26 15.40
N ASP A 156 -4.39 17.92 16.58
CA ASP A 156 -3.73 16.99 17.51
C ASP A 156 -4.28 15.57 17.32
N VAL A 157 -3.50 14.75 16.61
CA VAL A 157 -3.90 13.39 16.25
C VAL A 157 -3.83 12.41 17.43
N THR A 158 -3.25 12.81 18.56
CA THR A 158 -3.33 12.01 19.79
C THR A 158 -4.76 12.01 20.35
N THR A 159 -5.51 13.09 20.13
CA THR A 159 -6.91 13.22 20.58
C THR A 159 -7.93 12.78 19.53
N SER A 160 -7.64 13.03 18.25
CA SER A 160 -8.51 12.66 17.12
C SER A 160 -7.79 11.73 16.16
N LYS A 161 -8.03 10.41 16.28
CA LYS A 161 -7.34 9.39 15.47
C LYS A 161 -7.67 9.47 13.98
N GLU A 162 -8.83 10.00 13.64
CA GLU A 162 -9.23 10.26 12.25
C GLU A 162 -9.99 11.60 12.20
N LEU A 163 -9.61 12.47 11.27
CA LEU A 163 -10.22 13.77 11.06
C LEU A 163 -10.35 14.04 9.56
N GLU A 164 -11.47 14.65 9.15
CA GLU A 164 -11.68 15.13 7.80
C GLU A 164 -11.83 16.66 7.77
N LEU A 165 -11.04 17.31 6.92
CA LEU A 165 -11.15 18.73 6.59
C LEU A 165 -11.68 18.82 5.17
N LYS A 166 -12.85 19.43 4.98
CA LYS A 166 -13.51 19.49 3.67
C LYS A 166 -13.88 20.90 3.27
N GLY A 167 -13.47 21.35 2.08
CA GLY A 167 -13.78 22.70 1.61
C GLY A 167 -13.17 23.82 2.47
N VAL A 168 -12.12 23.53 3.25
CA VAL A 168 -11.51 24.49 4.18
C VAL A 168 -10.48 25.33 3.45
N THR A 169 -10.42 26.62 3.77
CA THR A 169 -9.30 27.49 3.36
C THR A 169 -8.48 27.88 4.58
N VAL A 170 -7.22 27.45 4.65
CA VAL A 170 -6.29 27.82 5.73
C VAL A 170 -5.26 28.80 5.18
N LYS A 171 -5.30 30.05 5.65
CA LYS A 171 -4.38 31.12 5.23
C LYS A 171 -3.04 31.05 5.97
N GLY A 172 -3.02 30.55 7.21
CA GLY A 172 -1.80 30.17 7.92
C GLY A 172 -1.38 28.74 7.56
N LYS A 173 -0.79 28.04 8.52
CA LYS A 173 -0.37 26.64 8.37
C LYS A 173 -1.42 25.68 8.93
N LEU A 174 -1.68 24.59 8.22
CA LEU A 174 -2.26 23.38 8.82
C LEU A 174 -1.12 22.60 9.49
N VAL A 175 -1.10 22.54 10.81
CA VAL A 175 -0.04 21.89 11.59
C VAL A 175 -0.59 20.64 12.25
N ILE A 176 0.03 19.51 11.94
CA ILE A 176 -0.34 18.20 12.47
C ILE A 176 0.66 17.82 13.56
N ILE A 177 0.14 17.69 14.78
CA ILE A 177 0.90 17.44 16.00
C ILE A 177 0.42 16.18 16.70
N GLY A 178 1.24 15.63 17.59
CA GLY A 178 0.93 14.42 18.35
C GLY A 178 2.09 13.98 19.25
N ASP A 179 1.94 12.81 19.85
CA ASP A 179 2.86 12.20 20.82
C ASP A 179 3.97 11.33 20.19
N ASN A 180 4.10 11.31 18.86
CA ASN A 180 5.00 10.45 18.08
C ASN A 180 4.79 8.93 18.27
N GLN A 181 3.69 8.51 18.87
CA GLN A 181 3.37 7.11 19.15
C GLN A 181 2.01 6.73 18.55
N THR A 182 1.02 7.58 18.75
CA THR A 182 -0.35 7.40 18.29
C THR A 182 -0.40 7.55 16.77
N ALA A 183 -0.92 6.51 16.10
CA ALA A 183 -1.25 6.59 14.69
C ALA A 183 -2.48 7.47 14.50
N GLY A 184 -2.40 8.40 13.56
CA GLY A 184 -3.45 9.37 13.30
C GLY A 184 -3.61 9.62 11.82
N LYS A 185 -4.85 9.87 11.37
CA LYS A 185 -5.16 10.11 9.98
C LYS A 185 -5.89 11.44 9.81
N VAL A 186 -5.40 12.26 8.89
CA VAL A 186 -6.03 13.54 8.53
C VAL A 186 -6.31 13.52 7.03
N THR A 187 -7.59 13.55 6.67
CA THR A 187 -8.03 13.67 5.29
C THR A 187 -8.28 15.14 4.98
N VAL A 188 -7.68 15.65 3.90
CA VAL A 188 -7.88 17.02 3.42
C VAL A 188 -8.50 16.94 2.02
N ALA A 189 -9.78 17.30 1.94
CA ALA A 189 -10.61 17.19 0.74
C ALA A 189 -11.08 18.58 0.27
N ASP A 190 -11.04 18.82 -1.04
CA ASP A 190 -11.52 20.04 -1.70
C ASP A 190 -11.08 21.36 -1.04
N SER A 191 -9.88 21.38 -0.46
CA SER A 191 -9.42 22.47 0.42
C SER A 191 -8.28 23.29 -0.18
N LYS A 192 -8.06 24.51 0.31
CA LYS A 192 -6.94 25.40 -0.08
C LYS A 192 -6.06 25.68 1.12
N ILE A 193 -4.85 25.16 1.11
CA ILE A 193 -3.94 25.21 2.26
C ILE A 193 -2.64 25.92 1.86
N GLU A 194 -2.27 26.97 2.60
CA GLU A 194 -1.01 27.69 2.34
C GLU A 194 0.21 26.81 2.64
N ALA A 195 0.24 26.16 3.81
CA ALA A 195 1.23 25.15 4.09
C ALA A 195 0.71 24.07 5.04
N ILE A 196 1.16 22.82 4.84
CA ILE A 196 0.97 21.72 5.78
C ILE A 196 2.30 21.48 6.49
N SER A 197 2.30 21.41 7.82
CA SER A 197 3.49 21.06 8.63
C SER A 197 3.19 19.81 9.44
N ILE A 198 3.93 18.73 9.20
CA ILE A 198 3.74 17.45 9.88
C ILE A 198 4.84 17.30 10.92
N GLN A 199 4.50 17.50 12.18
CA GLN A 199 5.45 17.56 13.30
C GLN A 199 5.38 16.35 14.24
N THR A 200 4.63 15.31 13.87
CA THR A 200 4.54 14.04 14.60
C THR A 200 4.79 12.87 13.68
N ARG A 201 5.29 11.77 14.24
CA ARG A 201 5.41 10.46 13.59
C ARG A 201 4.07 9.74 13.52
N ASN A 202 4.00 8.74 12.62
CA ASN A 202 2.85 7.85 12.44
C ASN A 202 1.55 8.57 12.06
N ALA A 203 1.65 9.82 11.58
CA ALA A 203 0.53 10.50 10.97
C ALA A 203 0.45 10.14 9.49
N GLU A 204 -0.77 9.93 9.01
CA GLU A 204 -1.11 9.81 7.60
C GLU A 204 -1.91 11.06 7.20
N VAL A 205 -1.43 11.78 6.19
CA VAL A 205 -2.14 12.91 5.59
C VAL A 205 -2.62 12.49 4.22
N MET A 206 -3.92 12.30 4.08
CA MET A 206 -4.53 11.90 2.82
C MET A 206 -5.09 13.12 2.10
N LEU A 207 -4.62 13.39 0.88
CA LEU A 207 -5.14 14.47 0.03
C LEU A 207 -6.21 13.93 -0.91
N SER A 208 -7.33 14.63 -1.05
CA SER A 208 -8.47 14.21 -1.86
C SER A 208 -9.09 15.38 -2.64
N GLY A 209 -9.85 15.05 -3.69
CA GLY A 209 -10.62 16.00 -4.49
C GLY A 209 -9.73 17.07 -5.15
N GLU A 210 -10.23 18.31 -5.20
CA GLU A 210 -9.49 19.45 -5.79
C GLU A 210 -8.58 20.18 -4.80
N THR A 211 -8.05 19.46 -3.81
CA THR A 211 -7.21 20.06 -2.76
C THR A 211 -5.93 20.66 -3.31
N ALA A 212 -5.72 21.95 -3.08
CA ALA A 212 -4.52 22.67 -3.48
C ALA A 212 -3.66 23.01 -2.25
N VAL A 213 -2.40 22.60 -2.27
CA VAL A 213 -1.43 22.86 -1.19
C VAL A 213 -0.18 23.50 -1.77
N LYS A 214 0.19 24.71 -1.31
CA LYS A 214 1.40 25.36 -1.83
C LYS A 214 2.67 24.75 -1.31
N GLU A 215 2.73 24.43 -0.01
CA GLU A 215 3.91 23.84 0.62
C GLU A 215 3.54 22.74 1.62
N ILE A 216 4.28 21.63 1.62
CA ILE A 216 4.21 20.61 2.66
C ILE A 216 5.58 20.47 3.30
N VAL A 217 5.65 20.55 4.63
CA VAL A 217 6.87 20.42 5.41
C VAL A 217 6.78 19.18 6.28
N ILE A 218 7.63 18.20 6.00
CA ILE A 218 7.74 16.94 6.75
C ILE A 218 8.86 17.09 7.78
N GLU A 219 8.51 17.31 9.05
CA GLU A 219 9.50 17.43 10.16
C GLU A 219 9.78 16.10 10.87
N GLU A 220 8.89 15.12 10.73
CA GLU A 220 9.03 13.77 11.26
C GLU A 220 8.57 12.75 10.22
N THR A 221 9.03 11.50 10.32
CA THR A 221 8.63 10.45 9.36
C THR A 221 7.14 10.16 9.46
N SER A 222 6.42 10.59 8.42
CA SER A 222 4.97 10.47 8.27
C SER A 222 4.61 10.30 6.81
N ALA A 223 3.41 9.76 6.56
CA ALA A 223 2.94 9.47 5.20
C ALA A 223 2.07 10.61 4.67
N ILE A 224 2.26 10.94 3.40
CA ILE A 224 1.36 11.84 2.66
C ILE A 224 0.95 11.10 1.40
N THR A 225 -0.34 10.79 1.29
CA THR A 225 -0.89 9.92 0.26
C THR A 225 -2.00 10.67 -0.50
N PRO A 226 -2.08 10.54 -1.83
CA PRO A 226 -3.27 10.93 -2.56
C PRO A 226 -4.29 9.80 -2.50
N ASP A 227 -5.58 10.12 -2.36
CA ASP A 227 -6.64 9.15 -2.61
C ASP A 227 -6.93 9.02 -4.12
N LYS A 228 -7.84 8.11 -4.48
CA LYS A 228 -8.25 7.89 -5.89
C LYS A 228 -8.94 9.09 -6.55
N ASN A 229 -9.43 10.04 -5.77
CA ASN A 229 -10.17 11.20 -6.23
C ASN A 229 -9.29 12.46 -6.30
N PHE A 230 -8.05 12.39 -5.83
CA PHE A 230 -7.13 13.52 -5.83
C PHE A 230 -6.84 13.98 -7.25
N LYS A 231 -7.25 15.21 -7.54
CA LYS A 231 -7.04 15.95 -8.79
C LYS A 231 -6.38 17.31 -8.55
N GLY A 232 -6.02 17.58 -7.30
CA GLY A 232 -5.42 18.83 -6.88
C GLY A 232 -3.93 18.94 -7.19
N GLU A 233 -3.30 19.96 -6.62
CA GLU A 233 -1.91 20.30 -6.89
C GLU A 233 -1.12 20.48 -5.59
N VAL A 234 0.11 19.97 -5.58
CA VAL A 234 1.11 20.26 -4.54
C VAL A 234 2.26 21.05 -5.15
N GLY A 235 2.50 22.24 -4.62
CA GLY A 235 3.61 23.09 -5.05
C GLY A 235 4.96 22.52 -4.64
N LYS A 236 5.32 22.67 -3.36
CA LYS A 236 6.62 22.25 -2.82
C LYS A 236 6.45 21.24 -1.68
N ILE A 237 7.31 20.24 -1.62
CA ILE A 237 7.49 19.37 -0.45
C ILE A 237 8.90 19.56 0.10
N GLU A 238 9.01 19.99 1.35
CA GLU A 238 10.26 20.12 2.07
C GLU A 238 10.39 19.03 3.13
N VAL A 239 11.46 18.24 3.04
CA VAL A 239 11.70 17.13 3.96
C VAL A 239 12.86 17.49 4.88
N GLN A 240 12.56 17.70 6.16
CA GLN A 240 13.53 18.13 7.19
C GLN A 240 13.47 17.23 8.44
N SER A 241 13.15 15.95 8.24
CA SER A 241 13.05 14.97 9.34
C SER A 241 14.35 14.86 10.13
N THR A 242 14.25 14.82 11.46
CA THR A 242 15.40 14.56 12.34
C THR A 242 15.73 13.08 12.50
N THR A 243 14.88 12.20 11.97
CA THR A 243 15.04 10.75 12.06
C THR A 243 15.65 10.16 10.79
N LYS A 244 16.20 8.95 10.87
CA LYS A 244 16.84 8.25 9.74
C LYS A 244 15.92 7.24 9.03
N GLY A 245 14.62 7.23 9.34
CA GLY A 245 13.66 6.32 8.69
C GLY A 245 13.49 6.64 7.21
N GLU A 246 12.96 5.70 6.42
CA GLU A 246 12.59 5.96 5.02
C GLU A 246 11.34 6.87 4.97
N ILE A 247 11.33 7.84 4.06
CA ILE A 247 10.19 8.74 3.80
C ILE A 247 9.75 8.54 2.35
N LYS A 248 8.47 8.24 2.16
CA LYS A 248 7.87 8.06 0.83
C LYS A 248 7.17 9.34 0.39
N ILE A 249 7.38 9.71 -0.87
CA ILE A 249 6.69 10.82 -1.53
C ILE A 249 5.73 10.23 -2.55
N GLU A 250 4.47 10.09 -2.16
CA GLU A 250 3.42 9.40 -2.94
C GLU A 250 2.49 10.38 -3.68
N VAL A 251 2.65 11.68 -3.48
CA VAL A 251 1.88 12.74 -4.16
C VAL A 251 2.73 13.45 -5.21
N PRO A 252 2.21 13.72 -6.43
CA PRO A 252 2.93 14.51 -7.42
C PRO A 252 3.20 15.94 -6.93
N ALA A 253 4.39 16.48 -7.19
CA ALA A 253 4.78 17.82 -6.73
C ALA A 253 5.63 18.60 -7.75
N GLN A 254 5.54 19.94 -7.73
CA GLN A 254 6.40 20.78 -8.57
C GLN A 254 7.84 20.80 -8.06
N GLU A 255 8.03 20.92 -6.74
CA GLU A 255 9.34 20.94 -6.10
C GLU A 255 9.40 19.98 -4.91
N VAL A 256 10.52 19.28 -4.76
CA VAL A 256 10.85 18.52 -3.55
C VAL A 256 12.25 18.92 -3.09
N SER A 257 12.39 19.45 -1.87
CA SER A 257 13.68 19.86 -1.28
C SER A 257 14.01 18.96 -0.09
N ILE A 258 15.09 18.18 -0.19
CA ILE A 258 15.54 17.22 0.82
C ILE A 258 16.64 17.84 1.68
N ARG A 259 16.35 18.02 2.97
CA ARG A 259 17.27 18.56 4.00
C ARG A 259 17.47 17.59 5.16
N THR A 260 17.38 16.30 4.90
CA THR A 260 17.47 15.25 5.92
C THR A 260 18.44 14.15 5.49
N TYR A 261 18.89 13.38 6.48
CA TYR A 261 19.67 12.16 6.30
C TYR A 261 18.78 10.90 6.18
N ALA A 262 17.46 11.05 6.31
CA ALA A 262 16.49 10.00 6.00
C ALA A 262 16.54 9.61 4.52
N SER A 263 16.48 8.31 4.25
CA SER A 263 16.31 7.82 2.88
C SER A 263 14.95 8.27 2.32
N ILE A 264 14.92 8.65 1.05
CA ILE A 264 13.73 9.17 0.38
C ILE A 264 13.33 8.23 -0.76
N ASP A 265 12.06 7.87 -0.84
CA ASP A 265 11.49 7.09 -1.94
C ASP A 265 10.43 7.90 -2.69
N ILE A 266 10.76 8.32 -3.91
CA ILE A 266 9.88 9.09 -4.79
C ILE A 266 8.97 8.13 -5.56
N GLN A 267 7.69 8.10 -5.22
CA GLN A 267 6.68 7.20 -5.80
C GLN A 267 5.67 7.90 -6.71
N ALA A 268 5.72 9.24 -6.79
CA ALA A 268 4.92 10.04 -7.71
C ALA A 268 5.79 11.03 -8.50
N PRO A 269 5.31 11.53 -9.66
CA PRO A 269 6.09 12.42 -10.50
C PRO A 269 6.52 13.73 -9.81
N VAL A 270 7.76 14.16 -10.04
CA VAL A 270 8.33 15.41 -9.50
C VAL A 270 9.00 16.24 -10.59
N GLU A 271 8.68 17.52 -10.68
CA GLU A 271 9.29 18.42 -11.68
C GLU A 271 10.72 18.84 -11.29
N HIS A 272 10.96 19.17 -10.02
CA HIS A 272 12.28 19.52 -9.50
C HIS A 272 12.54 18.89 -8.14
N LEU A 273 13.56 18.05 -8.06
CA LEU A 273 14.10 17.50 -6.83
C LEU A 273 15.43 18.18 -6.49
N GLU A 274 15.59 18.69 -5.28
CA GLU A 274 16.82 19.30 -4.78
C GLU A 274 17.30 18.56 -3.52
N VAL A 275 18.55 18.08 -3.53
CA VAL A 275 19.17 17.33 -2.44
C VAL A 275 20.23 18.19 -1.77
N LYS A 276 19.96 18.59 -0.52
CA LYS A 276 20.82 19.49 0.28
C LYS A 276 21.68 18.77 1.31
N LYS A 277 21.33 17.53 1.65
CA LYS A 277 22.02 16.70 2.63
C LYS A 277 22.32 15.33 2.03
N GLU A 278 23.43 14.74 2.48
CA GLU A 278 23.84 13.40 2.08
C GLU A 278 22.76 12.38 2.45
N THR A 279 22.17 11.74 1.44
CA THR A 279 21.13 10.75 1.64
C THR A 279 21.04 9.77 0.47
N GLN A 280 20.19 8.76 0.63
CA GLN A 280 19.79 7.85 -0.44
C GLN A 280 18.43 8.28 -0.97
N VAL A 281 18.35 8.49 -2.27
CA VAL A 281 17.11 8.79 -2.99
C VAL A 281 16.81 7.61 -3.92
N LYS A 282 15.63 7.03 -3.78
CA LYS A 282 15.09 6.04 -4.70
C LYS A 282 14.02 6.71 -5.57
N VAL A 283 14.08 6.44 -6.87
CA VAL A 283 13.21 7.05 -7.88
C VAL A 283 12.34 5.94 -8.49
N ASN A 284 11.14 5.79 -7.92
CA ASN A 284 10.10 4.86 -8.35
C ASN A 284 9.02 5.50 -9.25
N ALA A 285 9.12 6.81 -9.51
CA ALA A 285 8.35 7.56 -10.50
C ALA A 285 9.24 8.59 -11.20
N ASP A 286 8.79 9.12 -12.34
CA ASP A 286 9.59 10.04 -13.15
C ASP A 286 9.93 11.35 -12.42
N VAL A 287 11.19 11.78 -12.52
CA VAL A 287 11.65 13.06 -11.97
C VAL A 287 12.32 13.89 -13.07
N LYS A 288 11.83 15.09 -13.34
CA LYS A 288 12.32 15.85 -14.49
C LYS A 288 13.71 16.45 -14.25
N ASN A 289 13.95 17.04 -13.09
CA ASN A 289 15.26 17.58 -12.72
C ASN A 289 15.64 17.17 -11.30
N VAL A 290 16.88 16.70 -11.12
CA VAL A 290 17.48 16.41 -9.82
C VAL A 290 18.72 17.29 -9.69
N VAL A 291 18.81 18.04 -8.59
CA VAL A 291 19.99 18.85 -8.25
C VAL A 291 20.59 18.29 -6.97
N VAL A 292 21.82 17.81 -7.02
CA VAL A 292 22.59 17.40 -5.85
C VAL A 292 23.57 18.52 -5.53
N THR A 293 23.29 19.27 -4.46
CA THR A 293 24.06 20.45 -4.06
C THR A 293 25.42 20.09 -3.47
N GLU A 294 26.34 21.06 -3.40
CA GLU A 294 27.71 20.89 -2.87
C GLU A 294 27.78 20.30 -1.44
N SER A 295 26.75 20.51 -0.62
CA SER A 295 26.67 20.00 0.75
C SER A 295 26.21 18.54 0.86
N ALA A 296 25.65 17.96 -0.22
CA ALA A 296 25.09 16.62 -0.25
C ALA A 296 26.10 15.58 -0.79
N LYS A 297 27.28 15.52 -0.17
CA LYS A 297 28.36 14.58 -0.56
C LYS A 297 27.90 13.13 -0.35
N ASP A 298 28.41 12.19 -1.13
CA ASP A 298 28.06 10.75 -1.00
C ASP A 298 26.57 10.42 -1.18
N THR A 299 25.81 11.30 -1.85
CA THR A 299 24.41 11.04 -2.21
C THR A 299 24.33 9.86 -3.16
N LYS A 300 23.38 8.96 -2.93
CA LYS A 300 23.03 7.89 -3.86
C LYS A 300 21.67 8.19 -4.48
N VAL A 301 21.57 8.13 -5.80
CA VAL A 301 20.31 8.24 -6.55
C VAL A 301 20.08 6.92 -7.30
N GLU A 302 19.13 6.11 -6.83
CA GLU A 302 18.77 4.83 -7.43
C GLU A 302 17.50 4.96 -8.26
N ILE A 303 17.60 4.69 -9.57
CA ILE A 303 16.49 4.88 -10.51
C ILE A 303 15.94 3.52 -10.90
N SER A 304 14.69 3.27 -10.52
CA SER A 304 14.03 2.00 -10.76
C SER A 304 13.72 1.78 -12.25
N LYS A 305 13.65 0.51 -12.63
CA LYS A 305 13.36 0.10 -14.01
C LYS A 305 12.05 0.70 -14.51
N GLY A 306 12.08 1.28 -15.71
CA GLY A 306 10.90 1.90 -16.33
C GLY A 306 10.73 3.39 -16.00
N ASN A 307 11.43 3.90 -14.98
CA ASN A 307 11.38 5.31 -14.62
C ASN A 307 12.54 6.10 -15.24
N THR A 308 12.32 7.40 -15.38
CA THR A 308 13.23 8.33 -16.02
C THR A 308 13.53 9.51 -15.11
N VAL A 309 14.81 9.83 -15.00
CA VAL A 309 15.27 11.15 -14.58
C VAL A 309 15.61 11.97 -15.82
N GLY A 310 15.07 13.18 -15.93
CA GLY A 310 15.40 14.09 -17.04
C GLY A 310 16.85 14.56 -16.96
N THR A 311 17.14 15.50 -16.08
CA THR A 311 18.49 16.02 -15.86
C THR A 311 18.93 15.78 -14.42
N ILE A 312 20.15 15.28 -14.23
CA ILE A 312 20.85 15.30 -12.94
C ILE A 312 21.94 16.35 -13.00
N VAL A 313 21.83 17.39 -12.19
CA VAL A 313 22.90 18.37 -11.95
C VAL A 313 23.63 17.96 -10.67
N ALA A 314 24.92 17.66 -10.80
CA ALA A 314 25.73 17.13 -9.71
C ALA A 314 26.85 18.12 -9.33
N ASP A 315 26.59 18.91 -8.28
CA ASP A 315 27.54 19.83 -7.66
C ASP A 315 28.32 19.17 -6.50
N ALA A 316 27.97 17.93 -6.15
CA ALA A 316 28.71 17.06 -5.24
C ALA A 316 28.92 15.65 -5.84
N PRO A 317 29.89 14.87 -5.33
CA PRO A 317 30.03 13.46 -5.70
C PRO A 317 28.72 12.70 -5.46
N VAL A 318 28.25 11.99 -6.49
CA VAL A 318 26.97 11.26 -6.48
C VAL A 318 27.14 9.89 -7.12
N LYS A 319 26.49 8.88 -6.53
CA LYS A 319 26.39 7.53 -7.10
C LYS A 319 25.01 7.36 -7.71
N ILE A 320 24.96 7.18 -9.02
CA ILE A 320 23.74 6.96 -9.78
C ILE A 320 23.64 5.45 -10.05
N GLU A 321 22.59 4.82 -9.55
CA GLU A 321 22.39 3.37 -9.60
C GLU A 321 21.00 3.01 -10.12
N GLY A 322 20.74 1.70 -10.26
CA GLY A 322 19.49 1.19 -10.77
C GLY A 322 19.52 0.91 -12.28
N SER A 323 18.34 0.64 -12.82
CA SER A 323 18.13 0.21 -14.22
C SER A 323 17.16 1.12 -14.98
N GLY A 324 16.85 2.27 -14.41
CA GLY A 324 16.10 3.33 -15.06
C GLY A 324 16.95 4.15 -16.03
N THR A 325 16.37 5.24 -16.52
CA THR A 325 16.98 6.10 -17.55
C THR A 325 17.33 7.47 -16.98
N VAL A 326 18.49 8.02 -17.36
CA VAL A 326 18.86 9.42 -17.18
C VAL A 326 19.04 10.07 -18.54
N ASN A 327 18.25 11.11 -18.86
CA ASN A 327 18.37 11.77 -20.16
C ASN A 327 19.64 12.63 -20.25
N LYS A 328 20.02 13.30 -19.16
CA LYS A 328 21.19 14.16 -19.10
C LYS A 328 21.83 14.14 -17.71
N ILE A 329 23.15 14.03 -17.66
CA ILE A 329 23.94 14.31 -16.46
C ILE A 329 24.79 15.55 -16.72
N GLU A 330 24.73 16.53 -15.83
CA GLU A 330 25.63 17.68 -15.75
C GLU A 330 26.56 17.47 -14.54
N ALA A 331 27.77 16.98 -14.80
CA ALA A 331 28.77 16.74 -13.76
C ALA A 331 29.63 18.00 -13.56
N ASN A 332 29.45 18.70 -12.44
CA ASN A 332 30.21 19.90 -12.10
C ASN A 332 31.42 19.62 -11.21
N VAL A 333 31.47 18.43 -10.60
CA VAL A 333 32.59 17.95 -9.78
C VAL A 333 33.04 16.54 -10.17
N ASN A 334 34.24 16.14 -9.75
CA ASN A 334 34.68 14.74 -9.84
C ASN A 334 33.91 13.86 -8.84
N GLY A 335 33.90 12.55 -9.09
CA GLY A 335 33.22 11.59 -8.22
C GLY A 335 31.74 11.35 -8.58
N VAL A 336 31.26 11.87 -9.70
CA VAL A 336 29.98 11.46 -10.29
C VAL A 336 30.17 10.10 -10.93
N GLN A 337 29.50 9.09 -10.38
CA GLN A 337 29.60 7.69 -10.81
C GLN A 337 28.23 7.19 -11.21
N ALA A 338 28.18 6.33 -12.23
CA ALA A 338 26.95 5.70 -12.66
C ALA A 338 27.14 4.19 -12.84
N SER A 339 26.14 3.41 -12.44
CA SER A 339 26.14 1.95 -12.64
C SER A 339 26.07 1.61 -14.14
N LYS A 340 26.56 0.43 -14.50
CA LYS A 340 26.49 -0.06 -15.89
C LYS A 340 25.06 -0.32 -16.35
N ASP A 341 24.15 -0.55 -15.41
CA ASP A 341 22.75 -0.90 -15.66
C ASP A 341 21.86 0.33 -15.86
N THR A 342 22.29 1.50 -15.38
CA THR A 342 21.58 2.76 -15.62
C THR A 342 21.77 3.18 -17.07
N ILE A 343 20.69 3.56 -17.75
CA ILE A 343 20.76 4.05 -19.12
C ILE A 343 21.06 5.55 -19.09
N ILE A 344 22.23 5.97 -19.58
CA ILE A 344 22.59 7.39 -19.64
C ILE A 344 22.62 7.84 -21.11
N LYS A 345 21.77 8.81 -21.47
CA LYS A 345 21.71 9.30 -22.86
C LYS A 345 22.74 10.38 -23.17
N LYS A 346 23.05 11.25 -22.20
CA LYS A 346 23.97 12.39 -22.38
C LYS A 346 24.71 12.71 -21.09
N VAL A 347 26.00 13.04 -21.21
CA VAL A 347 26.83 13.55 -20.11
C VAL A 347 27.53 14.82 -20.56
N GLU A 348 27.33 15.91 -19.82
CA GLU A 348 28.08 17.16 -19.90
C GLU A 348 28.94 17.29 -18.64
N ALA A 349 30.15 17.81 -18.78
CA ALA A 349 31.10 17.92 -17.68
C ALA A 349 31.67 19.35 -17.63
N GLY A 350 31.80 19.89 -16.42
CA GLY A 350 32.42 21.19 -16.17
C GLY A 350 33.89 21.21 -16.59
N LYS A 351 34.44 22.42 -16.80
CA LYS A 351 35.82 22.62 -17.32
C LYS A 351 36.92 21.91 -16.53
N ASN A 352 36.71 21.68 -15.24
CA ASN A 352 37.70 21.11 -14.32
C ASN A 352 37.41 19.65 -13.93
N VAL A 353 36.41 19.01 -14.56
CA VAL A 353 36.02 17.62 -14.26
C VAL A 353 36.83 16.68 -15.14
N THR A 354 37.65 15.84 -14.50
CA THR A 354 38.50 14.83 -15.14
C THR A 354 37.89 13.43 -15.06
N GLU A 355 37.03 13.19 -14.07
CA GLU A 355 36.33 11.91 -13.85
C GLU A 355 34.84 12.11 -14.04
N LYS A 356 34.29 11.55 -15.13
CA LYS A 356 32.87 11.65 -15.47
C LYS A 356 32.29 10.29 -15.84
N PRO A 357 30.97 10.08 -15.64
CA PRO A 357 30.33 8.86 -16.11
C PRO A 357 30.33 8.82 -17.64
N SER A 358 30.37 7.62 -18.19
CA SER A 358 30.23 7.39 -19.63
C SER A 358 28.76 7.27 -20.00
N VAL A 359 28.39 7.82 -21.16
CA VAL A 359 27.13 7.48 -21.81
C VAL A 359 27.12 5.97 -22.08
N ASN A 360 26.07 5.30 -21.65
CA ASN A 360 25.91 3.86 -21.82
C ASN A 360 24.46 3.54 -22.20
N LYS A 361 24.34 2.55 -23.08
CA LYS A 361 23.08 1.84 -23.29
C LYS A 361 23.04 0.68 -22.30
N PRO A 362 21.85 0.25 -21.86
CA PRO A 362 21.78 -0.96 -21.04
C PRO A 362 22.44 -2.08 -21.84
N SER A 363 23.28 -2.88 -21.19
CA SER A 363 24.02 -3.96 -21.84
C SER A 363 23.04 -4.90 -22.56
N SER A 364 22.99 -4.82 -23.88
CA SER A 364 22.06 -5.59 -24.72
C SER A 364 22.63 -6.97 -25.04
N SER A 365 22.69 -7.84 -24.04
CA SER A 365 22.72 -9.31 -24.16
C SER A 365 23.05 -9.96 -22.81
N VAL A 366 22.02 -10.26 -22.01
CA VAL A 366 21.66 -11.61 -21.52
C VAL A 366 20.26 -11.45 -20.92
N THR A 367 19.28 -12.19 -21.43
CA THR A 367 18.03 -12.46 -20.73
C THR A 367 18.34 -13.17 -19.41
N GLY A 368 18.42 -12.40 -18.33
CA GLY A 368 18.61 -12.90 -16.96
C GLY A 368 18.33 -11.77 -15.98
N GLY A 369 17.30 -11.94 -15.15
CA GLY A 369 17.05 -11.02 -14.05
C GLY A 369 18.05 -11.19 -12.91
N THR A 370 18.13 -10.13 -12.10
CA THR A 370 19.02 -9.91 -10.93
C THR A 370 20.52 -10.07 -11.20
N THR A 371 21.29 -9.01 -10.96
CA THR A 371 22.66 -9.20 -10.43
C THR A 371 22.91 -8.16 -9.34
N THR A 372 22.77 -8.42 -8.03
CA THR A 372 23.61 -9.30 -7.18
C THR A 372 24.43 -10.26 -8.00
N SER A 373 25.71 -9.96 -8.26
CA SER A 373 26.59 -10.79 -9.09
C SER A 373 26.36 -12.27 -8.76
N ILE A 374 25.62 -12.96 -9.62
CA ILE A 374 25.25 -14.37 -9.42
C ILE A 374 26.54 -15.13 -9.69
N SER A 375 27.07 -15.78 -8.66
CA SER A 375 28.28 -16.58 -8.79
C SER A 375 28.05 -17.71 -9.81
N ALA A 376 29.14 -18.30 -10.32
CA ALA A 376 29.02 -19.49 -11.17
C ALA A 376 28.28 -20.64 -10.45
N GLU A 377 28.41 -20.70 -9.13
CA GLU A 377 27.80 -21.72 -8.26
C GLU A 377 26.29 -21.45 -8.10
N GLN A 378 25.88 -20.20 -7.86
CA GLN A 378 24.47 -19.80 -7.86
C GLN A 378 23.81 -20.01 -9.22
N THR A 379 24.50 -19.69 -10.33
CA THR A 379 24.00 -19.91 -11.69
C THR A 379 23.76 -21.38 -11.98
N LYS A 380 24.70 -22.24 -11.56
CA LYS A 380 24.62 -23.69 -11.72
C LYS A 380 23.46 -24.26 -10.89
N PHE A 381 23.32 -23.83 -9.63
CA PHE A 381 22.20 -24.23 -8.77
C PHE A 381 20.85 -23.85 -9.40
N MET A 382 20.70 -22.60 -9.82
CA MET A 382 19.46 -22.07 -10.40
C MET A 382 19.06 -22.80 -11.69
N ALA A 383 20.04 -23.18 -12.52
CA ALA A 383 19.79 -23.95 -13.73
C ALA A 383 19.24 -25.35 -13.42
N ILE A 384 19.85 -26.07 -12.47
CA ILE A 384 19.42 -27.42 -12.05
C ILE A 384 18.06 -27.36 -11.35
N PHE A 385 17.85 -26.39 -10.46
CA PHE A 385 16.56 -26.21 -9.79
C PHE A 385 15.43 -25.92 -10.78
N LYS A 386 15.67 -25.02 -11.75
CA LYS A 386 14.71 -24.71 -12.80
C LYS A 386 14.39 -25.93 -13.67
N ASP A 387 15.41 -26.70 -14.06
CA ASP A 387 15.23 -27.90 -14.87
C ASP A 387 14.37 -28.95 -14.13
N ASN A 388 14.69 -29.26 -12.87
CA ASN A 388 13.93 -30.26 -12.10
C ASN A 388 12.51 -29.80 -11.77
N LEU A 389 12.32 -28.53 -11.45
CA LEU A 389 10.97 -27.98 -11.27
C LEU A 389 10.16 -28.07 -12.57
N SER A 390 10.76 -27.77 -13.73
CA SER A 390 10.10 -27.84 -15.04
C SER A 390 9.75 -29.27 -15.49
N LYS A 391 10.54 -30.28 -15.09
CA LYS A 391 10.20 -31.69 -15.37
C LYS A 391 8.99 -32.17 -14.56
N LEU A 392 8.74 -31.53 -13.41
CA LEU A 392 7.63 -31.84 -12.51
C LEU A 392 6.39 -30.96 -12.74
N THR A 393 6.44 -29.99 -13.68
CA THR A 393 5.30 -29.11 -14.01
C THR A 393 4.32 -29.70 -15.02
N SER A 394 4.67 -30.76 -15.76
CA SER A 394 3.72 -31.48 -16.62
C SER A 394 2.54 -32.04 -15.82
N THR A 395 2.78 -32.51 -14.59
CA THR A 395 1.77 -32.98 -13.63
C THR A 395 0.93 -31.85 -13.02
N ILE A 396 1.38 -30.59 -13.10
CA ILE A 396 0.72 -29.42 -12.49
C ILE A 396 -0.16 -28.68 -13.50
N MET A 397 0.25 -28.64 -14.76
CA MET A 397 -0.51 -27.98 -15.84
C MET A 397 -1.81 -28.71 -16.21
N GLU A 398 -1.90 -30.01 -15.98
CA GLU A 398 -3.14 -30.78 -16.15
C GLU A 398 -4.24 -30.39 -15.14
N ASN A 399 -3.89 -29.69 -14.05
CA ASN A 399 -4.81 -29.29 -12.96
C ASN A 399 -5.12 -27.78 -12.91
N GLY A 400 -4.87 -27.03 -13.99
CA GLY A 400 -5.37 -25.65 -14.10
C GLY A 400 -4.48 -24.54 -13.55
N ALA A 401 -3.23 -24.82 -13.14
CA ALA A 401 -2.24 -23.79 -12.85
C ALA A 401 -1.28 -23.53 -14.03
N VAL A 402 -0.96 -22.27 -14.32
CA VAL A 402 0.14 -21.89 -15.22
C VAL A 402 1.33 -21.43 -14.39
N ILE A 403 2.46 -22.10 -14.54
CA ILE A 403 3.70 -21.75 -13.82
C ILE A 403 4.62 -20.97 -14.75
N ASP A 404 4.94 -19.74 -14.37
CA ASP A 404 6.02 -18.96 -14.98
C ASP A 404 7.25 -18.95 -14.06
N ILE A 405 8.38 -19.40 -14.59
CA ILE A 405 9.66 -19.48 -13.88
C ILE A 405 10.63 -18.45 -14.46
N ASN A 406 10.68 -17.29 -13.81
CA ASN A 406 11.66 -16.24 -14.08
C ASN A 406 12.97 -16.49 -13.30
N SER A 407 13.96 -15.60 -13.43
CA SER A 407 15.29 -15.81 -12.85
C SER A 407 15.28 -16.06 -11.34
N ASN A 408 14.38 -15.44 -10.58
CA ASN A 408 14.31 -15.56 -9.11
C ASN A 408 12.87 -15.55 -8.57
N SER A 409 11.88 -15.78 -9.44
CA SER A 409 10.48 -15.86 -9.06
C SER A 409 9.77 -17.00 -9.77
N ILE A 410 8.87 -17.63 -9.03
CA ILE A 410 7.93 -18.64 -9.50
C ILE A 410 6.55 -17.99 -9.36
N THR A 411 5.83 -17.84 -10.46
CA THR A 411 4.44 -17.37 -10.43
C THR A 411 3.56 -18.54 -10.77
N ALA A 412 2.57 -18.84 -9.91
CA ALA A 412 1.55 -19.84 -10.17
C ALA A 412 0.21 -19.12 -10.38
N ASP A 413 -0.23 -19.04 -11.63
CA ASP A 413 -1.53 -18.51 -12.04
C ASP A 413 -2.58 -19.62 -11.91
N ILE A 414 -3.44 -19.53 -10.90
CA ILE A 414 -4.46 -20.54 -10.64
C ILE A 414 -5.74 -20.16 -11.41
N LYS A 415 -6.19 -21.03 -12.32
CA LYS A 415 -7.33 -20.75 -13.22
C LYS A 415 -8.70 -21.12 -12.66
N ASP A 416 -8.74 -21.96 -11.62
CA ASP A 416 -9.97 -22.53 -11.04
C ASP A 416 -9.93 -22.36 -9.51
N ASP A 417 -11.00 -21.83 -8.91
CA ASP A 417 -11.15 -21.56 -7.48
C ASP A 417 -11.33 -22.82 -6.62
N THR A 418 -11.50 -23.98 -7.25
CA THR A 418 -11.63 -25.30 -6.62
C THR A 418 -10.33 -26.12 -6.61
N MET A 419 -9.22 -25.55 -7.12
CA MET A 419 -7.95 -26.26 -7.27
C MET A 419 -7.27 -26.57 -5.93
N SER A 420 -7.00 -27.86 -5.67
CA SER A 420 -6.14 -28.29 -4.56
C SER A 420 -4.69 -27.87 -4.79
N LEU A 421 -4.06 -27.27 -3.77
CA LEU A 421 -2.66 -26.83 -3.80
C LEU A 421 -1.66 -27.94 -3.49
N ALA A 422 -2.14 -29.10 -3.00
CA ALA A 422 -1.30 -30.22 -2.60
C ALA A 422 -0.37 -30.73 -3.73
N PRO A 423 -0.80 -30.87 -5.00
CA PRO A 423 0.08 -31.30 -6.09
C PRO A 423 1.18 -30.29 -6.40
N LEU A 424 0.88 -28.99 -6.31
CA LEU A 424 1.86 -27.92 -6.53
C LEU A 424 2.90 -27.88 -5.40
N GLY A 425 2.44 -28.02 -4.15
CA GLY A 425 3.32 -28.19 -2.99
C GLY A 425 4.24 -29.40 -3.16
N ALA A 426 3.66 -30.58 -3.45
CA ALA A 426 4.40 -31.82 -3.69
C ALA A 426 5.50 -31.68 -4.75
N SER A 427 5.19 -31.06 -5.89
CA SER A 427 6.15 -30.88 -6.97
C SER A 427 7.28 -29.91 -6.64
N ILE A 428 7.02 -28.81 -5.91
CA ILE A 428 8.08 -27.89 -5.46
C ILE A 428 9.03 -28.60 -4.50
N LEU A 429 8.54 -29.51 -3.67
CA LEU A 429 9.37 -30.24 -2.70
C LEU A 429 10.21 -31.31 -3.39
N MET A 430 9.58 -32.07 -4.28
CA MET A 430 10.28 -33.06 -5.09
C MET A 430 11.38 -32.39 -5.93
N SER A 431 11.15 -31.16 -6.42
CA SER A 431 12.19 -30.42 -7.12
C SER A 431 13.34 -30.03 -6.19
N ILE A 432 13.06 -29.58 -4.95
CA ILE A 432 14.11 -29.30 -3.95
C ILE A 432 14.95 -30.56 -3.67
N MET A 433 14.30 -31.72 -3.47
CA MET A 433 14.98 -32.98 -3.19
C MET A 433 15.83 -33.47 -4.37
N GLN A 434 15.28 -33.45 -5.59
CA GLN A 434 16.02 -33.83 -6.80
C GLN A 434 17.19 -32.88 -7.06
N THR A 435 16.98 -31.57 -6.88
CA THR A 435 18.05 -30.59 -6.99
C THR A 435 19.14 -30.80 -5.95
N HIS A 436 18.80 -31.16 -4.71
CA HIS A 436 19.83 -31.50 -3.73
C HIS A 436 20.68 -32.71 -4.18
N GLN A 437 20.04 -33.77 -4.66
CA GLN A 437 20.73 -34.98 -5.15
C GLN A 437 21.62 -34.71 -6.36
N GLU A 438 21.16 -33.89 -7.31
CA GLU A 438 21.89 -33.58 -8.54
C GLU A 438 22.96 -32.49 -8.35
N TYR A 439 22.71 -31.52 -7.48
CA TYR A 439 23.64 -30.41 -7.24
C TYR A 439 24.74 -30.74 -6.24
N GLY A 440 24.43 -31.48 -5.18
CA GLY A 440 25.38 -31.97 -4.16
C GLY A 440 25.94 -30.93 -3.17
N ASN A 441 25.85 -29.62 -3.46
CA ASN A 441 26.42 -28.52 -2.66
C ASN A 441 25.39 -27.63 -1.95
N LEU A 442 24.19 -28.14 -1.66
CA LEU A 442 23.16 -27.41 -0.92
C LEU A 442 23.36 -27.67 0.59
N SER A 443 23.43 -26.61 1.41
CA SER A 443 23.66 -26.69 2.86
C SER A 443 22.37 -26.64 3.67
N SER A 444 21.42 -25.77 3.31
CA SER A 444 20.12 -25.67 3.99
C SER A 444 19.09 -24.95 3.13
N VAL A 445 17.81 -25.08 3.52
CA VAL A 445 16.70 -24.30 2.96
C VAL A 445 15.84 -23.71 4.08
N ILE A 446 15.36 -22.48 3.88
CA ILE A 446 14.36 -21.81 4.73
C ILE A 446 13.21 -21.35 3.86
N ILE A 447 11.98 -21.63 4.27
CA ILE A 447 10.78 -21.07 3.63
C ILE A 447 10.22 -19.99 4.55
N ARG A 448 9.87 -18.82 4.00
CA ARG A 448 9.22 -17.73 4.74
C ARG A 448 7.99 -17.23 4.01
N ASP A 449 6.99 -16.76 4.74
CA ASP A 449 5.88 -15.99 4.17
C ASP A 449 6.16 -14.48 4.21
N ASN A 450 5.24 -13.68 3.66
CA ASN A 450 5.29 -12.22 3.63
C ASN A 450 5.05 -11.55 5.00
N GLN A 451 4.60 -12.31 6.01
CA GLN A 451 4.42 -11.84 7.39
C GLN A 451 5.62 -12.18 8.29
N GLY A 452 6.64 -12.86 7.75
CA GLY A 452 7.87 -13.21 8.45
C GLY A 452 7.80 -14.54 9.22
N LYS A 453 6.72 -15.31 9.10
CA LYS A 453 6.66 -16.69 9.62
C LYS A 453 7.62 -17.55 8.79
N THR A 454 8.32 -18.48 9.44
CA THR A 454 9.32 -19.33 8.78
C THR A 454 9.07 -20.80 9.05
N SER A 455 9.47 -21.68 8.12
CA SER A 455 9.53 -23.13 8.35
C SER A 455 10.59 -23.52 9.38
N GLY A 456 11.52 -22.62 9.75
CA GLY A 456 12.80 -23.00 10.34
C GLY A 456 13.82 -23.42 9.27
N GLU A 457 15.10 -23.49 9.66
CA GLU A 457 16.20 -23.86 8.76
C GLU A 457 16.37 -25.39 8.70
N LEU A 458 16.09 -25.97 7.54
CA LEU A 458 16.32 -27.38 7.29
C LEU A 458 17.73 -27.59 6.74
N ASN A 459 18.57 -28.30 7.50
CA ASN A 459 19.90 -28.67 7.05
C ASN A 459 19.84 -29.84 6.05
N SER A 460 20.70 -29.78 5.02
CA SER A 460 20.71 -30.77 3.94
C SER A 460 21.07 -32.19 4.39
N ALA A 461 21.72 -32.36 5.54
CA ALA A 461 21.94 -33.65 6.17
C ALA A 461 20.61 -34.38 6.55
N TYR A 462 19.49 -33.65 6.59
CA TYR A 462 18.17 -34.15 6.94
C TYR A 462 17.13 -33.91 5.83
N PHE A 463 17.56 -33.82 4.56
CA PHE A 463 16.66 -33.76 3.40
C PHE A 463 16.08 -35.13 3.08
N ASP A 464 15.27 -35.66 3.99
CA ASP A 464 14.37 -36.78 3.75
C ASP A 464 12.92 -36.30 3.61
N GLU A 465 12.11 -37.13 2.94
CA GLU A 465 10.71 -36.84 2.63
C GLU A 465 9.89 -36.50 3.89
N ALA A 466 10.15 -37.20 5.00
CA ALA A 466 9.39 -37.03 6.25
C ALA A 466 9.68 -35.68 6.93
N THR A 467 10.95 -35.26 6.95
CA THR A 467 11.38 -34.01 7.58
C THR A 467 10.93 -32.80 6.76
N VAL A 468 11.03 -32.90 5.44
CA VAL A 468 10.53 -31.89 4.51
C VAL A 468 9.01 -31.74 4.63
N LEU A 469 8.29 -32.85 4.78
CA LEU A 469 6.85 -32.86 4.96
C LEU A 469 6.41 -32.16 6.26
N GLN A 470 7.14 -32.36 7.35
CA GLN A 470 6.82 -31.74 8.64
C GLN A 470 6.95 -30.21 8.61
N LEU A 471 7.92 -29.67 7.89
CA LEU A 471 8.12 -28.21 7.78
C LEU A 471 6.97 -27.50 7.07
N ILE A 472 6.32 -28.19 6.14
CA ILE A 472 5.16 -27.67 5.42
C ILE A 472 3.95 -27.66 6.33
N LYS A 473 3.77 -28.74 7.08
CA LYS A 473 2.76 -28.82 8.12
C LYS A 473 2.89 -27.66 9.10
N ASP A 474 4.11 -27.36 9.55
CA ASP A 474 4.39 -26.25 10.45
C ASP A 474 4.15 -24.87 9.78
N LEU A 475 4.57 -24.71 8.52
CA LEU A 475 4.41 -23.47 7.76
C LEU A 475 2.93 -23.12 7.57
N PHE A 476 2.13 -24.08 7.11
CA PHE A 476 0.69 -23.90 6.86
C PHE A 476 -0.19 -24.18 8.08
N ASN A 477 0.40 -24.60 9.20
CA ASN A 477 -0.30 -24.97 10.43
C ASN A 477 -1.38 -26.05 10.21
N ILE A 478 -0.99 -27.15 9.58
CA ILE A 478 -1.86 -28.29 9.23
C ILE A 478 -1.28 -29.60 9.77
N ASP A 479 -2.15 -30.54 10.14
CA ASP A 479 -1.74 -31.80 10.79
C ASP A 479 -1.47 -32.93 9.77
N GLN A 480 -2.23 -32.99 8.67
CA GLN A 480 -2.07 -33.98 7.59
C GLN A 480 -1.81 -33.32 6.25
N ILE A 481 -1.16 -34.02 5.32
CA ILE A 481 -0.81 -33.42 4.01
C ILE A 481 -2.05 -33.25 3.13
N GLU A 482 -3.05 -34.10 3.32
CA GLU A 482 -4.35 -34.02 2.67
C GLU A 482 -5.06 -32.70 3.02
N ASP A 483 -4.75 -32.10 4.18
CA ASP A 483 -5.29 -30.81 4.60
C ASP A 483 -4.72 -29.62 3.81
N LEU A 484 -3.64 -29.78 3.03
CA LEU A 484 -3.25 -28.76 2.04
C LEU A 484 -4.35 -28.53 1.00
N GLY A 485 -5.16 -29.55 0.71
CA GLY A 485 -6.32 -29.43 -0.17
C GLY A 485 -7.44 -28.56 0.42
N ASN A 486 -7.42 -28.29 1.72
CA ASN A 486 -8.41 -27.49 2.44
C ASN A 486 -7.99 -26.01 2.59
N ILE A 487 -6.78 -25.64 2.15
CA ILE A 487 -6.31 -24.25 2.15
C ILE A 487 -6.95 -23.51 0.98
N THR A 488 -7.80 -22.53 1.28
CA THR A 488 -8.50 -21.76 0.24
C THR A 488 -7.57 -20.79 -0.48
N LEU A 489 -7.84 -20.54 -1.77
CA LEU A 489 -7.11 -19.58 -2.59
C LEU A 489 -7.02 -18.18 -1.98
N MET A 490 -8.05 -17.73 -1.26
CA MET A 490 -8.05 -16.44 -0.56
C MET A 490 -7.11 -16.38 0.65
N GLY A 491 -6.76 -17.52 1.25
CA GLY A 491 -5.79 -17.58 2.34
C GLY A 491 -4.34 -17.39 1.87
N ILE A 492 -4.07 -17.47 0.57
CA ILE A 492 -2.71 -17.47 0.00
C ILE A 492 -2.51 -16.52 -1.19
N SER A 493 -3.57 -16.00 -1.82
CA SER A 493 -3.50 -15.21 -3.08
C SER A 493 -2.87 -13.83 -2.94
N GLU A 494 -2.59 -13.39 -1.71
CA GLU A 494 -1.81 -12.16 -1.43
C GLU A 494 -0.46 -12.45 -0.74
N ASN A 495 -0.17 -13.73 -0.47
CA ASN A 495 1.06 -14.15 0.21
C ASN A 495 2.16 -14.45 -0.80
N VAL A 496 3.33 -13.84 -0.56
CA VAL A 496 4.56 -14.15 -1.27
C VAL A 496 5.41 -15.03 -0.35
N TYR A 497 5.68 -16.25 -0.79
CA TYR A 497 6.57 -17.15 -0.07
C TYR A 497 7.98 -17.03 -0.63
N SER A 498 8.99 -16.91 0.22
CA SER A 498 10.40 -16.91 -0.17
C SER A 498 11.06 -18.22 0.22
N PHE A 499 11.73 -18.86 -0.72
CA PHE A 499 12.59 -20.03 -0.53
C PHE A 499 14.04 -19.58 -0.57
N ASP A 500 14.69 -19.61 0.58
CA ASP A 500 16.09 -19.22 0.76
C ASP A 500 16.97 -20.46 0.83
N PHE A 501 17.71 -20.73 -0.24
CA PHE A 501 18.66 -21.82 -0.35
C PHE A 501 20.05 -21.32 0.02
N LYS A 502 20.66 -21.94 1.04
CA LYS A 502 22.05 -21.66 1.43
C LYS A 502 22.95 -22.72 0.84
N LEU A 503 23.90 -22.31 0.01
CA LEU A 503 24.88 -23.19 -0.61
C LEU A 503 26.03 -23.47 0.39
N SER A 504 26.76 -24.58 0.20
CA SER A 504 27.87 -24.97 1.09
C SER A 504 29.01 -23.95 1.15
N ASN A 505 29.12 -23.05 0.16
CA ASN A 505 30.08 -21.94 0.14
C ASN A 505 29.58 -20.69 0.92
N GLY A 506 28.38 -20.75 1.50
CA GLY A 506 27.76 -19.65 2.25
C GLY A 506 26.91 -18.69 1.41
N GLU A 507 26.84 -18.86 0.09
CA GLU A 507 26.02 -18.02 -0.78
C GLU A 507 24.52 -18.35 -0.61
N LEU A 508 23.68 -17.32 -0.79
CA LEU A 508 22.23 -17.44 -0.67
C LEU A 508 21.58 -17.32 -2.06
N VAL A 509 20.64 -18.21 -2.37
CA VAL A 509 19.78 -18.11 -3.56
C VAL A 509 18.34 -18.04 -3.08
N THR A 510 17.63 -16.96 -3.43
CA THR A 510 16.24 -16.75 -3.03
C THR A 510 15.30 -16.88 -4.21
N TYR A 511 14.29 -17.74 -4.11
CA TYR A 511 13.15 -17.80 -5.02
C TYR A 511 11.90 -17.25 -4.34
N LYS A 512 11.17 -16.35 -5.00
CA LYS A 512 9.86 -15.89 -4.55
C LYS A 512 8.75 -16.64 -5.27
N LEU A 513 7.92 -17.36 -4.55
CA LEU A 513 6.67 -17.94 -5.03
C LEU A 513 5.53 -16.96 -4.77
N LYS A 514 4.88 -16.55 -5.87
CA LYS A 514 3.66 -15.76 -5.83
C LYS A 514 2.52 -16.58 -6.41
N PHE A 515 1.43 -16.68 -5.65
CA PHE A 515 0.16 -17.16 -6.17
C PHE A 515 -0.59 -15.96 -6.75
N SER A 516 -0.98 -16.02 -8.01
CA SER A 516 -1.84 -15.02 -8.64
C SER A 516 -3.19 -15.64 -8.93
N ALA A 517 -4.21 -15.01 -8.38
CA ALA A 517 -5.61 -15.36 -8.55
C ALA A 517 -6.28 -14.34 -9.47
N LYS A 518 -6.93 -14.79 -10.55
CA LYS A 518 -7.88 -13.96 -11.33
C LYS A 518 -9.27 -13.89 -10.65
N LEU A 519 -9.33 -13.91 -9.32
CA LEU A 519 -10.55 -14.27 -8.59
C LEU A 519 -11.61 -13.16 -8.50
N LEU A 520 -11.27 -11.87 -8.55
CA LEU A 520 -12.28 -10.81 -8.37
C LEU A 520 -13.23 -10.69 -9.58
N ASP A 521 -12.71 -10.84 -10.80
CA ASP A 521 -13.51 -10.71 -12.02
C ASP A 521 -14.29 -11.99 -12.33
N ALA A 522 -13.72 -13.15 -12.04
CA ALA A 522 -14.40 -14.44 -12.21
C ALA A 522 -15.54 -14.64 -11.20
N ALA A 523 -15.35 -14.26 -9.93
CA ALA A 523 -16.42 -14.33 -8.92
C ALA A 523 -17.56 -13.35 -9.23
N LYS A 524 -17.26 -12.14 -9.71
CA LYS A 524 -18.27 -11.19 -10.20
C LYS A 524 -19.00 -11.73 -11.43
N ALA A 525 -18.29 -12.29 -12.40
CA ALA A 525 -18.88 -12.91 -13.58
C ALA A 525 -19.75 -14.13 -13.23
N SER A 526 -19.33 -14.93 -12.24
CA SER A 526 -20.08 -16.08 -11.73
C SER A 526 -21.37 -15.64 -11.04
N LEU A 527 -21.32 -14.61 -10.20
CA LEU A 527 -22.51 -14.04 -9.57
C LEU A 527 -23.46 -13.43 -10.60
N GLN A 528 -22.95 -12.70 -11.59
CA GLN A 528 -23.74 -12.17 -12.71
C GLN A 528 -24.44 -13.30 -13.48
N LYS A 529 -23.72 -14.37 -13.81
CA LYS A 529 -24.27 -15.53 -14.49
C LYS A 529 -25.35 -16.25 -13.67
N LYS A 530 -25.16 -16.39 -12.35
CA LYS A 530 -26.17 -16.97 -11.44
C LYS A 530 -27.46 -16.15 -11.41
N VAL A 531 -27.34 -14.81 -11.44
CA VAL A 531 -28.49 -13.90 -11.54
C VAL A 531 -29.18 -14.04 -12.89
N GLU A 532 -28.41 -14.06 -13.99
CA GLU A 532 -28.93 -14.28 -15.33
C GLU A 532 -29.70 -15.61 -15.46
N ASP A 533 -29.11 -16.71 -14.97
CA ASP A 533 -29.71 -18.04 -15.06
C ASP A 533 -30.97 -18.15 -14.15
N GLY A 534 -30.94 -17.53 -12.97
CA GLY A 534 -32.10 -17.40 -12.08
C GLY A 534 -33.27 -16.63 -12.69
N ILE A 535 -33.00 -15.60 -13.51
CA ILE A 535 -34.02 -14.84 -14.23
C ILE A 535 -34.49 -15.59 -15.49
N LYS A 536 -33.60 -16.21 -16.26
CA LYS A 536 -33.92 -16.98 -17.48
C LYS A 536 -34.80 -18.20 -17.21
N THR A 537 -34.71 -18.79 -16.02
CA THR A 537 -35.54 -19.94 -15.62
C THR A 537 -36.99 -19.57 -15.31
N LEU A 538 -37.32 -18.28 -15.20
CA LEU A 538 -38.70 -17.81 -15.07
C LEU A 538 -39.40 -17.86 -16.44
N ARG A 539 -40.46 -18.66 -16.58
CA ARG A 539 -41.28 -18.67 -17.79
C ARG A 539 -42.27 -17.50 -17.78
N TYR A 540 -42.40 -16.78 -18.90
CA TYR A 540 -43.28 -15.61 -19.04
C TYR A 540 -44.73 -15.84 -18.60
N GLU A 541 -45.25 -17.04 -18.82
CA GLU A 541 -46.63 -17.42 -18.48
C GLU A 541 -46.85 -17.63 -16.97
N GLU A 542 -45.78 -17.83 -16.20
CA GLU A 542 -45.85 -18.24 -14.80
C GLU A 542 -45.76 -17.09 -13.80
N LEU A 543 -45.48 -15.87 -14.25
CA LEU A 543 -45.32 -14.68 -13.39
C LEU A 543 -46.65 -14.03 -12.99
N GLY A 544 -47.77 -14.46 -13.59
CA GLY A 544 -49.13 -14.03 -13.25
C GLY A 544 -49.45 -12.60 -13.70
N LEU A 545 -48.83 -11.60 -13.06
CA LEU A 545 -49.14 -10.18 -13.15
C LEU A 545 -48.16 -9.34 -14.02
N GLY A 546 -47.14 -9.95 -14.62
CA GLY A 546 -46.12 -9.21 -15.38
C GLY A 546 -45.05 -10.07 -16.05
N THR A 547 -44.06 -9.42 -16.66
CA THR A 547 -42.82 -10.03 -17.20
C THR A 547 -41.59 -9.44 -16.51
N VAL A 548 -40.49 -10.20 -16.49
CA VAL A 548 -39.19 -9.76 -15.96
C VAL A 548 -38.13 -10.01 -17.02
N HIS A 549 -37.28 -9.01 -17.25
CA HIS A 549 -36.14 -9.13 -18.15
C HIS A 549 -34.90 -8.51 -17.51
N LEU A 550 -33.76 -9.12 -17.75
CA LEU A 550 -32.45 -8.58 -17.37
C LEU A 550 -31.76 -8.04 -18.61
N ASP A 551 -31.31 -6.79 -18.55
CA ASP A 551 -30.40 -6.19 -19.52
C ASP A 551 -29.19 -5.62 -18.78
N GLN A 552 -28.03 -6.25 -18.97
CA GLN A 552 -26.80 -5.93 -18.23
C GLN A 552 -27.01 -5.94 -16.70
N GLN A 553 -26.88 -4.78 -16.04
CA GLN A 553 -27.13 -4.60 -14.61
C GLN A 553 -28.50 -3.96 -14.32
N THR A 554 -29.42 -3.99 -15.29
CA THR A 554 -30.77 -3.45 -15.14
C THR A 554 -31.81 -4.57 -15.11
N ILE A 555 -32.57 -4.68 -14.03
CA ILE A 555 -33.71 -5.60 -13.92
C ILE A 555 -34.99 -4.82 -14.23
N ASN A 556 -35.64 -5.17 -15.33
CA ASN A 556 -36.88 -4.53 -15.78
C ASN A 556 -38.08 -5.40 -15.39
N PHE A 557 -38.92 -4.89 -14.49
CA PHE A 557 -40.23 -5.46 -14.18
C PHE A 557 -41.31 -4.73 -14.96
N LYS A 558 -42.08 -5.48 -15.74
CA LYS A 558 -43.21 -4.95 -16.50
C LYS A 558 -44.51 -5.60 -16.04
N PHE A 559 -45.38 -4.84 -15.38
CA PHE A 559 -46.69 -5.31 -14.97
C PHE A 559 -47.71 -5.25 -16.11
N LYS A 560 -48.66 -6.18 -16.13
CA LYS A 560 -49.72 -6.26 -17.14
C LYS A 560 -50.79 -5.18 -16.99
N ASP A 561 -50.95 -4.64 -15.79
CA ASP A 561 -51.96 -3.63 -15.46
C ASP A 561 -51.37 -2.62 -14.46
N ALA A 562 -51.51 -1.33 -14.78
CA ALA A 562 -51.03 -0.23 -13.96
C ALA A 562 -51.76 -0.09 -12.62
N GLU A 563 -52.99 -0.60 -12.51
CA GLU A 563 -53.80 -0.61 -11.28
C GLU A 563 -53.48 -1.80 -10.36
N THR A 564 -52.57 -2.71 -10.77
CA THR A 564 -52.10 -3.82 -9.93
C THR A 564 -51.52 -3.27 -8.63
N LYS A 565 -51.89 -3.83 -7.48
CA LYS A 565 -51.40 -3.37 -6.17
C LYS A 565 -50.22 -4.19 -5.68
N ILE A 566 -49.39 -3.60 -4.80
CA ILE A 566 -48.28 -4.31 -4.13
C ILE A 566 -48.79 -5.56 -3.41
N SER A 567 -50.00 -5.52 -2.83
CA SER A 567 -50.66 -6.66 -2.20
C SER A 567 -50.94 -7.82 -3.16
N ASP A 568 -51.16 -7.53 -4.44
CA ASP A 568 -51.50 -8.54 -5.45
C ASP A 568 -50.27 -9.37 -5.82
N MET A 569 -49.07 -8.86 -5.54
CA MET A 569 -47.82 -9.60 -5.70
C MET A 569 -47.69 -10.77 -4.72
N LYS A 570 -48.52 -10.83 -3.67
CA LYS A 570 -48.46 -11.83 -2.60
C LYS A 570 -48.47 -13.26 -3.12
N ASP A 571 -49.06 -13.56 -4.27
CA ASP A 571 -49.09 -14.94 -4.81
C ASP A 571 -48.46 -15.07 -6.21
N THR A 572 -47.65 -14.10 -6.60
CA THR A 572 -46.93 -14.12 -7.88
C THR A 572 -45.56 -14.78 -7.78
N LYS A 573 -45.07 -15.34 -8.90
CA LYS A 573 -43.72 -15.90 -8.99
C LYS A 573 -42.60 -14.85 -9.06
N ILE A 574 -42.93 -13.55 -9.08
CA ILE A 574 -41.95 -12.45 -8.94
C ILE A 574 -41.24 -12.54 -7.57
N TYR A 575 -41.95 -12.93 -6.51
CA TYR A 575 -41.35 -13.22 -5.20
C TYR A 575 -40.48 -14.49 -5.21
N LEU A 576 -40.89 -15.52 -5.96
CA LEU A 576 -40.11 -16.76 -6.14
C LEU A 576 -38.78 -16.51 -6.86
N MET A 577 -38.64 -15.45 -7.67
CA MET A 577 -37.36 -15.05 -8.24
C MET A 577 -36.33 -14.69 -7.16
N ILE A 578 -36.71 -13.88 -6.17
CA ILE A 578 -35.82 -13.49 -5.06
C ILE A 578 -35.42 -14.75 -4.26
N TYR A 579 -36.36 -15.68 -4.07
CA TYR A 579 -36.10 -16.96 -3.42
C TYR A 579 -35.18 -17.88 -4.24
N ASN A 580 -35.39 -17.99 -5.56
CA ASN A 580 -34.52 -18.74 -6.46
C ASN A 580 -33.10 -18.15 -6.48
N LEU A 581 -32.95 -16.82 -6.41
CA LEU A 581 -31.65 -16.17 -6.30
C LEU A 581 -30.95 -16.53 -4.98
N LEU A 582 -31.70 -16.66 -3.86
CA LEU A 582 -31.17 -17.18 -2.59
C LEU A 582 -30.71 -18.64 -2.72
N GLU A 583 -31.51 -19.51 -3.37
CA GLU A 583 -31.13 -20.91 -3.61
C GLU A 583 -29.92 -21.04 -4.56
N ASN A 584 -29.70 -20.07 -5.44
CA ASN A 584 -28.51 -19.99 -6.31
C ASN A 584 -27.31 -19.28 -5.66
N GLY A 585 -27.38 -19.01 -4.35
CA GLY A 585 -26.26 -18.58 -3.52
C GLY A 585 -26.16 -17.08 -3.25
N VAL A 586 -27.07 -16.25 -3.76
CA VAL A 586 -27.16 -14.85 -3.32
C VAL A 586 -27.52 -14.86 -1.82
N ASP A 587 -26.73 -14.24 -0.96
CA ASP A 587 -26.90 -14.39 0.49
C ASP A 587 -27.82 -13.32 1.09
N SER A 588 -27.89 -12.16 0.44
CA SER A 588 -28.62 -10.99 0.93
C SER A 588 -28.86 -9.96 -0.18
N PHE A 589 -29.94 -9.19 0.01
CA PHE A 589 -30.35 -8.09 -0.84
C PHE A 589 -30.28 -6.83 0.00
N THR A 590 -29.78 -5.73 -0.53
CA THR A 590 -29.84 -4.42 0.12
C THR A 590 -30.43 -3.40 -0.84
N PHE A 591 -31.51 -2.75 -0.45
CA PHE A 591 -32.04 -1.57 -1.14
C PHE A 591 -31.28 -0.35 -0.62
N ASN A 592 -30.55 0.36 -1.48
CA ASN A 592 -29.68 1.46 -1.07
C ASN A 592 -30.07 2.75 -1.80
N ASP A 593 -30.70 3.67 -1.10
CA ASP A 593 -30.78 5.08 -1.50
C ASP A 593 -30.45 5.97 -0.30
N SER A 594 -29.56 6.94 -0.56
CA SER A 594 -29.13 8.10 0.23
C SER A 594 -29.74 8.29 1.65
N GLY A 595 -29.56 7.29 2.54
CA GLY A 595 -29.89 7.38 3.97
C GLY A 595 -31.16 6.69 4.46
N LYS A 596 -31.83 5.81 3.68
CA LYS A 596 -32.99 5.03 4.15
C LYS A 596 -32.67 3.55 4.49
N THR A 597 -33.59 2.93 5.23
CA THR A 597 -33.52 1.63 5.92
C THR A 597 -32.94 0.46 5.09
N VAL A 598 -31.94 -0.21 5.67
CA VAL A 598 -31.35 -1.45 5.11
C VAL A 598 -32.24 -2.65 5.41
N ILE A 599 -32.82 -3.25 4.37
CA ILE A 599 -33.54 -4.53 4.46
C ILE A 599 -32.51 -5.66 4.28
N LYS A 600 -32.49 -6.67 5.15
CA LYS A 600 -31.64 -7.88 5.02
C LYS A 600 -32.51 -9.13 5.01
N MET A 601 -32.24 -10.04 4.07
CA MET A 601 -32.88 -11.37 3.98
C MET A 601 -32.15 -12.40 4.87
N PRO A 602 -32.78 -13.53 5.24
CA PRO A 602 -34.10 -14.01 4.83
C PRO A 602 -35.26 -13.42 5.65
N LEU A 603 -36.35 -13.04 4.96
CA LEU A 603 -37.61 -12.59 5.57
C LEU A 603 -38.76 -13.51 5.13
N TYR A 604 -39.78 -13.66 6.00
CA TYR A 604 -41.00 -14.38 5.63
C TYR A 604 -41.80 -13.58 4.58
N LYS A 605 -42.53 -14.30 3.72
CA LYS A 605 -43.33 -13.80 2.57
C LYS A 605 -44.18 -12.56 2.87
N GLU A 606 -44.73 -12.46 4.09
CA GLU A 606 -45.60 -11.35 4.49
C GLU A 606 -44.84 -10.08 4.93
N GLN A 607 -43.56 -10.19 5.31
CA GLN A 607 -42.75 -9.07 5.77
C GLN A 607 -42.13 -8.29 4.61
N PHE A 608 -41.80 -8.97 3.50
CA PHE A 608 -41.18 -8.36 2.32
C PHE A 608 -42.05 -7.27 1.69
N LEU A 609 -43.34 -7.54 1.48
CA LEU A 609 -44.26 -6.57 0.86
C LEU A 609 -44.44 -5.33 1.73
N ALA A 610 -44.51 -5.49 3.05
CA ALA A 610 -44.60 -4.37 3.99
C ALA A 610 -43.30 -3.54 4.04
N LEU A 611 -42.14 -4.18 3.96
CA LEU A 611 -40.83 -3.52 3.90
C LEU A 611 -40.62 -2.78 2.58
N LEU A 612 -41.05 -3.38 1.45
CA LEU A 612 -41.03 -2.75 0.14
C LEU A 612 -41.96 -1.52 0.12
N ALA A 613 -43.18 -1.64 0.64
CA ALA A 613 -44.11 -0.51 0.79
C ALA A 613 -43.47 0.62 1.62
N ASN A 614 -42.88 0.32 2.78
CA ASN A 614 -42.22 1.32 3.62
C ASN A 614 -41.01 1.97 2.92
N TYR A 615 -40.18 1.19 2.24
CA TYR A 615 -39.04 1.71 1.46
C TYR A 615 -39.50 2.70 0.38
N LEU A 616 -40.61 2.39 -0.29
CA LEU A 616 -41.24 3.25 -1.30
C LEU A 616 -42.04 4.43 -0.70
N GLY A 617 -42.07 4.58 0.63
CA GLY A 617 -42.80 5.65 1.33
C GLY A 617 -44.31 5.43 1.42
N ALA A 618 -44.80 4.22 1.13
CA ALA A 618 -46.20 3.83 1.25
C ALA A 618 -46.56 3.36 2.67
N ASN A 619 -47.73 3.77 3.16
CA ASN A 619 -48.20 3.41 4.51
C ASN A 619 -48.76 1.99 4.62
N ASN A 620 -49.05 1.33 3.49
CA ASN A 620 -49.53 -0.05 3.42
C ASN A 620 -49.24 -0.66 2.03
N THR A 621 -49.61 -1.92 1.83
CA THR A 621 -49.40 -2.65 0.56
C THR A 621 -50.49 -2.42 -0.49
N ASP A 622 -51.41 -1.47 -0.29
CA ASP A 622 -52.56 -1.21 -1.19
C ASP A 622 -52.24 -0.22 -2.31
N VAL A 623 -50.96 0.13 -2.49
CA VAL A 623 -50.45 1.07 -3.50
C VAL A 623 -50.39 0.42 -4.88
N ALA A 624 -50.89 1.13 -5.89
CA ALA A 624 -50.90 0.70 -7.29
C ALA A 624 -49.53 0.87 -7.95
N VAL A 625 -49.21 0.01 -8.94
CA VAL A 625 -47.96 0.04 -9.69
C VAL A 625 -47.79 1.36 -10.47
N SER A 626 -48.89 1.97 -10.92
CA SER A 626 -48.88 3.30 -11.56
C SER A 626 -48.21 4.38 -10.70
N GLU A 627 -48.38 4.30 -9.37
CA GLU A 627 -47.75 5.21 -8.41
C GLU A 627 -46.25 4.94 -8.21
N LEU A 628 -45.73 3.82 -8.71
CA LEU A 628 -44.33 3.41 -8.59
C LEU A 628 -43.51 3.68 -9.85
N LEU A 629 -44.15 4.04 -10.97
CA LEU A 629 -43.47 4.32 -12.24
C LEU A 629 -42.43 5.45 -12.05
N ASN A 630 -41.24 5.26 -12.62
CA ASN A 630 -40.10 6.20 -12.55
C ASN A 630 -39.44 6.37 -11.16
N THR A 631 -39.70 5.46 -10.21
CA THR A 631 -38.95 5.43 -8.94
C THR A 631 -37.60 4.72 -9.15
N GLU A 632 -36.48 5.37 -8.80
CA GLU A 632 -35.16 4.73 -8.85
C GLU A 632 -35.01 3.72 -7.70
N ILE A 633 -34.97 2.43 -8.03
CA ILE A 633 -34.78 1.36 -7.05
C ILE A 633 -33.41 0.73 -7.27
N ASN A 634 -32.48 0.99 -6.36
CA ASN A 634 -31.12 0.46 -6.42
C ASN A 634 -30.99 -0.78 -5.51
N VAL A 635 -30.63 -1.92 -6.08
CA VAL A 635 -30.48 -3.18 -5.34
C VAL A 635 -29.04 -3.66 -5.40
N ILE A 636 -28.41 -3.83 -4.23
CA ILE A 636 -27.10 -4.46 -4.11
C ILE A 636 -27.32 -5.92 -3.75
N LEU A 637 -26.87 -6.81 -4.64
CA LEU A 637 -26.83 -8.25 -4.41
C LEU A 637 -25.48 -8.61 -3.80
N SER A 638 -25.52 -9.39 -2.74
CA SER A 638 -24.31 -9.88 -2.07
C SER A 638 -24.23 -11.40 -2.18
N TYR A 639 -23.03 -11.90 -2.37
CA TYR A 639 -22.71 -13.33 -2.36
C TYR A 639 -21.62 -13.56 -1.33
N ALA A 640 -21.89 -14.41 -0.35
CA ALA A 640 -20.87 -14.98 0.52
C ALA A 640 -20.61 -16.41 0.08
N ASP A 641 -19.36 -16.75 -0.20
CA ASP A 641 -18.99 -18.15 -0.33
C ASP A 641 -18.93 -18.84 1.05
N GLU A 642 -18.70 -20.15 1.05
CA GLU A 642 -18.64 -20.98 2.25
C GLU A 642 -17.53 -20.55 3.24
N ALA A 643 -16.58 -19.71 2.80
CA ALA A 643 -15.53 -19.13 3.63
C ALA A 643 -15.90 -17.75 4.23
N GLY A 644 -17.09 -17.22 3.89
CA GLY A 644 -17.62 -15.96 4.43
C GLY A 644 -17.15 -14.70 3.71
N THR A 645 -16.49 -14.81 2.56
CA THR A 645 -16.05 -13.65 1.76
C THR A 645 -17.19 -13.08 0.96
N LYS A 646 -17.45 -11.77 1.11
CA LYS A 646 -18.59 -11.10 0.46
C LYS A 646 -18.19 -10.38 -0.82
N VAL A 647 -18.85 -10.73 -1.93
CA VAL A 647 -18.80 -10.02 -3.21
C VAL A 647 -20.11 -9.28 -3.44
N HIS A 648 -20.03 -8.03 -3.90
CA HIS A 648 -21.20 -7.18 -4.16
C HIS A 648 -21.33 -6.82 -5.64
N VAL A 649 -22.54 -6.95 -6.19
CA VAL A 649 -22.91 -6.44 -7.52
C VAL A 649 -24.18 -5.60 -7.38
N LYS A 650 -24.13 -4.37 -7.92
CA LYS A 650 -25.27 -3.45 -7.93
C LYS A 650 -26.10 -3.68 -9.19
N TYR A 651 -27.42 -3.69 -9.03
CA TYR A 651 -28.40 -3.66 -10.10
C TYR A 651 -29.36 -2.50 -9.92
N ASP A 652 -29.75 -1.90 -11.04
CA ASP A 652 -30.79 -0.90 -11.10
C ASP A 652 -32.12 -1.58 -11.46
N VAL A 653 -33.19 -1.29 -10.72
CA VAL A 653 -34.49 -1.90 -10.92
C VAL A 653 -35.45 -0.86 -11.49
N VAL A 654 -36.01 -1.19 -12.66
CA VAL A 654 -36.97 -0.34 -13.37
C VAL A 654 -38.34 -1.01 -13.36
N VAL A 655 -39.35 -0.28 -12.90
CA VAL A 655 -40.75 -0.74 -12.87
C VAL A 655 -41.55 -0.03 -13.95
N THR A 656 -42.22 -0.81 -14.78
CA THR A 656 -43.10 -0.35 -15.88
C THR A 656 -44.43 -1.09 -15.82
N ALA A 657 -45.48 -0.53 -16.42
CA ALA A 657 -46.77 -1.19 -16.59
C ALA A 657 -47.32 -0.93 -18.00
N ASP A 658 -48.08 -1.88 -18.54
CA ASP A 658 -48.89 -1.63 -19.74
C ASP A 658 -49.98 -0.59 -19.41
N SER A 659 -50.14 0.41 -20.29
CA SER A 659 -51.16 1.44 -20.10
C SER A 659 -52.55 0.82 -20.20
N VAL A 660 -53.42 1.11 -19.23
CA VAL A 660 -54.87 0.91 -19.42
C VAL A 660 -55.28 1.88 -20.53
N GLU A 661 -55.46 1.38 -21.76
CA GLU A 661 -56.27 2.11 -22.73
C GLU A 661 -57.66 2.24 -22.10
N SER A 662 -58.04 3.46 -21.74
CA SER A 662 -59.43 3.79 -21.47
C SER A 662 -60.25 3.34 -22.68
N VAL A 663 -61.07 2.32 -22.52
CA VAL A 663 -62.12 2.00 -23.48
C VAL A 663 -63.14 3.13 -23.39
N ASP A 664 -62.86 4.24 -24.08
CA ASP A 664 -63.86 5.21 -24.44
C ASP A 664 -64.64 4.60 -25.61
N ASN A 665 -65.81 4.05 -25.27
CA ASN A 665 -66.86 3.76 -26.23
C ASN A 665 -67.34 5.09 -26.81
N GLU A 666 -66.66 5.63 -27.83
CA GLU A 666 -67.27 6.45 -28.87
C GLU A 666 -66.29 6.73 -30.02
N SER A 667 -66.59 6.08 -31.16
CA SER A 667 -66.30 6.53 -32.53
C SER A 667 -64.90 6.34 -33.16
N ASN A 668 -64.88 5.38 -34.11
CA ASN A 668 -64.44 5.51 -35.51
C ASN A 668 -62.96 5.45 -35.92
N ASN A 669 -62.68 4.35 -36.63
CA ASN A 669 -61.84 4.21 -37.84
C ASN A 669 -60.32 4.38 -37.72
N LEU A 670 -59.61 3.23 -37.68
CA LEU A 670 -58.30 3.10 -38.29
C LEU A 670 -58.41 2.23 -39.55
N ASN A 671 -57.99 2.84 -40.66
CA ASN A 671 -58.07 2.32 -42.02
C ASN A 671 -57.13 1.13 -42.23
N LYS A 672 -57.53 0.29 -43.18
CA LYS A 672 -56.88 -0.96 -43.61
C LYS A 672 -55.52 -0.77 -44.33
N GLU A 673 -54.84 0.37 -44.18
CA GLU A 673 -53.65 0.73 -44.95
C GLU A 673 -52.32 0.77 -44.17
N ASP A 674 -52.30 0.59 -42.84
CA ASP A 674 -51.05 0.68 -42.05
C ASP A 674 -50.39 -0.66 -41.69
N LEU A 675 -50.68 -1.75 -42.41
CA LEU A 675 -49.95 -3.02 -42.29
C LEU A 675 -49.35 -3.44 -43.64
N THR A 676 -48.18 -2.89 -43.96
CA THR A 676 -47.27 -3.42 -44.99
C THR A 676 -46.32 -4.43 -44.36
N PHE A 677 -46.43 -5.70 -44.75
CA PHE A 677 -45.37 -6.70 -44.58
C PHE A 677 -44.61 -6.84 -45.89
N GLU A 678 -43.36 -6.38 -45.92
CA GLU A 678 -42.41 -6.73 -46.99
C GLU A 678 -41.76 -8.09 -46.67
N LEU A 679 -42.05 -9.09 -47.50
CA LEU A 679 -41.25 -10.30 -47.65
C LEU A 679 -40.46 -10.15 -48.96
N ASP A 680 -39.20 -9.73 -48.86
CA ASP A 680 -38.32 -9.71 -50.02
C ASP A 680 -37.67 -11.10 -50.22
N LYS A 681 -37.70 -11.56 -51.48
CA LYS A 681 -37.40 -12.92 -51.98
C LYS A 681 -35.89 -13.18 -51.97
N ALA A 682 -35.39 -14.42 -51.85
CA ALA A 682 -35.52 -15.43 -52.90
C ALA A 682 -35.26 -16.88 -52.45
N ASP A 683 -36.04 -17.75 -53.09
CA ASP A 683 -35.85 -19.19 -53.33
C ASP A 683 -35.93 -20.18 -52.16
N THR A 684 -37.16 -20.59 -51.80
CA THR A 684 -37.46 -22.03 -51.63
C THR A 684 -38.96 -22.31 -51.84
N THR A 685 -39.31 -23.12 -52.84
CA THR A 685 -40.65 -23.70 -53.01
C THR A 685 -40.94 -24.74 -51.93
N ILE A 686 -42.03 -24.53 -51.19
CA ILE A 686 -42.59 -25.45 -50.18
C ILE A 686 -43.32 -26.58 -50.90
N ASP A 687 -42.58 -27.56 -51.42
CA ASP A 687 -43.20 -28.80 -51.93
C ASP A 687 -42.45 -30.06 -51.46
N ASN A 688 -41.50 -29.95 -50.52
CA ASN A 688 -40.73 -31.10 -50.04
C ASN A 688 -40.40 -31.10 -48.53
N VAL A 689 -41.22 -30.46 -47.69
CA VAL A 689 -41.07 -30.62 -46.23
C VAL A 689 -41.81 -31.87 -45.79
N LYS A 690 -41.08 -32.98 -45.66
CA LYS A 690 -41.56 -34.27 -45.09
C LYS A 690 -41.52 -34.32 -43.56
N ASN A 691 -41.67 -33.17 -42.89
CA ASN A 691 -41.60 -33.13 -41.44
C ASN A 691 -42.97 -32.79 -40.85
N ALA A 692 -43.64 -33.80 -40.31
CA ALA A 692 -45.01 -33.71 -39.79
C ALA A 692 -45.13 -32.70 -38.64
N GLU A 693 -44.06 -32.49 -37.87
CA GLU A 693 -44.04 -31.54 -36.75
C GLU A 693 -44.08 -30.07 -37.20
N LEU A 694 -43.59 -29.75 -38.41
CA LEU A 694 -43.59 -28.37 -38.91
C LEU A 694 -44.96 -27.94 -39.45
N VAL A 695 -45.74 -28.90 -39.95
CA VAL A 695 -47.10 -28.63 -40.48
C VAL A 695 -48.05 -28.31 -39.33
N GLU A 696 -47.92 -29.00 -38.20
CA GLU A 696 -48.77 -28.79 -37.01
C GLU A 696 -48.54 -27.41 -36.36
N VAL A 697 -47.32 -26.88 -36.43
CA VAL A 697 -47.00 -25.52 -35.95
C VAL A 697 -47.62 -24.46 -36.86
N ILE A 698 -47.62 -24.68 -38.18
CA ILE A 698 -48.18 -23.74 -39.15
C ILE A 698 -49.71 -23.67 -39.07
N ASP A 699 -50.38 -24.81 -38.85
CA ASP A 699 -51.84 -24.82 -38.70
C ASP A 699 -52.29 -24.21 -37.35
N LYS A 700 -51.50 -24.32 -36.28
CA LYS A 700 -51.74 -23.61 -35.00
C LYS A 700 -51.54 -22.10 -35.05
N ILE A 701 -50.80 -21.59 -36.03
CA ILE A 701 -50.65 -20.14 -36.25
C ILE A 701 -51.81 -19.61 -37.12
N ARG A 702 -52.54 -20.49 -37.82
CA ARG A 702 -53.70 -20.13 -38.64
C ARG A 702 -55.02 -20.07 -37.87
N GLU A 703 -55.21 -20.93 -36.86
CA GLU A 703 -56.29 -20.80 -35.87
C GLU A 703 -56.01 -19.67 -34.88
#